data_AF-A0A9R1G3T1-F1
#
_entry.id   AF-A0A9R1G3T1-F1
#
_cell.length_a   1.000
_cell.length_b   1.000
_cell.length_c   1.000
_cell.angle_alpha   90.00
_cell.angle_beta   90.00
_cell.angle_gamma   90.00
#
_symmetry.space_group_name_H-M   'P 1'
#
loop_
_entity.id
_entity.type
_entity.pdbx_description
1 polymer ?
#
loop_
_entity_poly.entity_id
_entity_poly.type
_entity_poly.pdbx_seq_one_letter_code
_entity_poly.pdbx_strand_id
1 'polypeptide(L)'
;MAEAVLVALGKIGNVLADEATKALLAKLSEKVSNLIDLDDKIEGIAKQLNTMKNVIQQIGTPYLADKVVKGWIGEVRKLAYHVEDVMDKYSYHSLHVEKGFLKKCLKGSHYVRVFSQIADEVVKIEKEIKQVIELKEQWLQPSQLVHDPRTEMERQRSQDSFPELVKDGDLIGIEDNRRMMTEWLYSDEMETTVITVSGMGGLGKTTLVTNVYEREKVNFQTSAWMVVSQTYTLDALLRKLLEKVTEQPSSPNIDRMDVHDLKEEIKRKLKDRKCLIVLDDVWNKEVYSQMRDAFQNSDASRIIITTRNNHVASVAHLTRRIDLKPLGNAHAFELFCRRVFYIKEDHEYECPSHLMKTARSIVDRCQGLPLAILSIGGVLSSRPQTQYSWEQICNQLSTELSKNDHLRAVLNLSYHDLSGDLRNCLLYCSLFPEDYPMSRESLVRLWVAEGFVCSKGNSTPEEVAEGNLTELIYRNMLEVKETDELGRVSTCTMHDIMRDLALCVASEEQFVCANDYATLIHMNKDVRRLSSCGWKGNTALKIKLPRLRTLVSVGAISSMPAMPFSVSSESSYLTVLELQDSEITEVPAWIGTLFNLRYIGLRRTKVRSLPDSVEKLSNLQTLDIKQTNIETLPRGIAKIKNLRHLLADRYADEKQTEFRYFVGIQAPKELPNIEGLQTLETIQANKDLAEQLERMVQLRTLWIDNISSAECANIFAALSNMPLLSSLLLAGRDENEALCFESLQPMSTHLHKLIIRGKWAKGTLDCPIFRSHGENLKYLALSWCHLWEDEDPLGMLAPHLPNLTYLRLNNMRSANILVLSADSFPHLKSLTLKHMHNVDELNIIDGALPCIEGLYVVSLSKLDKVPQGIECLSSLKKLWLLGLHGGFKAQWDLNGMQQKMVHVQEVRV
;
A
#
# COMPACT_ATOMS: atom_id res chain seq x y z
N MET A 1 6.38 -18.74 3.35
CA MET A 1 6.49 -20.12 2.83
C MET A 1 5.28 -21.02 3.11
N ALA A 2 4.58 -20.91 4.24
CA ALA A 2 3.43 -21.76 4.57
C ALA A 2 2.07 -21.03 4.46
N GLU A 3 2.02 -19.89 3.76
CA GLU A 3 0.85 -19.01 3.71
C GLU A 3 -0.33 -19.71 3.01
N ALA A 4 -0.06 -20.42 1.91
CA ALA A 4 -1.08 -21.23 1.24
C ALA A 4 -1.69 -22.27 2.21
N VAL A 5 -0.87 -22.84 3.09
CA VAL A 5 -1.31 -23.80 4.12
C VAL A 5 -2.20 -23.12 5.15
N LEU A 6 -1.84 -21.92 5.60
CA LEU A 6 -2.66 -21.13 6.52
C LEU A 6 -4.03 -20.80 5.93
N VAL A 7 -4.08 -20.38 4.66
CA VAL A 7 -5.34 -20.11 3.97
C VAL A 7 -6.17 -21.39 3.87
N ALA A 8 -5.57 -22.50 3.44
CA ALA A 8 -6.25 -23.80 3.35
C ALA A 8 -6.81 -24.27 4.71
N LEU A 9 -6.04 -24.14 5.79
CA LEU A 9 -6.47 -24.46 7.15
C LEU A 9 -7.64 -23.57 7.60
N GLY A 10 -7.61 -22.27 7.27
CA GLY A 10 -8.72 -21.36 7.54
C GLY A 10 -10.00 -21.77 6.81
N LYS A 11 -9.89 -22.20 5.55
CA LYS A 11 -11.03 -22.71 4.77
C LYS A 11 -11.59 -24.01 5.36
N ILE A 12 -10.73 -24.95 5.76
CA ILE A 12 -11.16 -26.17 6.43
C ILE A 12 -11.87 -25.85 7.74
N GLY A 13 -11.31 -24.93 8.54
CA GLY A 13 -11.93 -24.49 9.79
C GLY A 13 -13.35 -23.98 9.59
N ASN A 14 -13.58 -23.16 8.56
CA ASN A 14 -14.90 -22.66 8.20
C ASN A 14 -15.86 -23.80 7.79
N VAL A 15 -15.37 -24.76 7.00
CA VAL A 15 -16.16 -25.92 6.56
C VAL A 15 -16.56 -26.80 7.75
N LEU A 16 -15.63 -27.10 8.65
CA LEU A 16 -15.88 -27.96 9.81
C LEU A 16 -16.75 -27.29 10.89
N ALA A 17 -16.78 -25.96 10.93
CA ALA A 17 -17.64 -25.21 11.85
C ALA A 17 -19.11 -25.13 11.40
N ASP A 18 -19.42 -25.51 10.16
CA ASP A 18 -20.75 -25.38 9.58
C ASP A 18 -21.67 -26.55 9.97
N GLU A 19 -22.39 -26.39 11.08
CA GLU A 19 -23.31 -27.41 11.63
C GLU A 19 -24.49 -27.76 10.71
N ALA A 20 -24.96 -26.79 9.93
CA ALA A 20 -26.09 -26.98 9.04
C ALA A 20 -25.69 -27.81 7.80
N THR A 21 -24.44 -27.66 7.35
CA THR A 21 -23.85 -28.55 6.34
C THR A 21 -23.66 -29.97 6.84
N LYS A 22 -23.22 -30.16 8.09
CA LYS A 22 -23.09 -31.49 8.70
C LYS A 22 -24.42 -32.24 8.72
N ALA A 23 -25.48 -31.54 9.12
CA ALA A 23 -26.84 -32.11 9.10
C ALA A 23 -27.32 -32.44 7.67
N LEU A 24 -26.89 -31.68 6.67
CA LEU A 24 -27.16 -31.97 5.26
C LEU A 24 -26.39 -33.21 4.78
N LEU A 25 -25.10 -33.29 5.05
CA LEU A 25 -24.26 -34.42 4.66
C LEU A 25 -24.79 -35.72 5.25
N ALA A 26 -25.20 -35.73 6.52
CA ALA A 26 -25.82 -36.89 7.16
C ALA A 26 -27.06 -37.41 6.40
N LYS A 27 -27.86 -36.51 5.80
CA LYS A 27 -29.02 -36.87 4.97
C LYS A 27 -28.62 -37.32 3.56
N LEU A 28 -27.55 -36.77 3.00
CA LEU A 28 -27.05 -37.14 1.67
C LEU A 28 -26.30 -38.47 1.70
N SER A 29 -25.61 -38.79 2.81
CA SER A 29 -24.86 -40.02 3.01
C SER A 29 -25.75 -41.27 3.08
N GLU A 30 -27.03 -41.12 3.43
CA GLU A 30 -28.03 -42.20 3.29
C GLU A 30 -28.17 -42.69 1.84
N LYS A 31 -27.79 -41.87 0.86
CA LYS A 31 -27.92 -42.16 -0.58
C LYS A 31 -26.60 -42.50 -1.26
N VAL A 32 -25.46 -42.08 -0.71
CA VAL A 32 -24.13 -42.33 -1.28
C VAL A 32 -23.12 -42.57 -0.16
N SER A 33 -22.47 -43.74 -0.19
CA SER A 33 -21.56 -44.19 0.86
C SER A 33 -20.24 -43.40 0.94
N ASN A 34 -19.79 -42.77 -0.15
CA ASN A 34 -18.54 -42.00 -0.16
C ASN A 34 -18.62 -40.65 0.59
N LEU A 35 -19.78 -40.30 1.15
CA LEU A 35 -20.00 -39.09 1.96
C LEU A 35 -19.94 -39.35 3.47
N ILE A 36 -19.96 -40.62 3.90
CA ILE A 36 -20.07 -40.98 5.33
C ILE A 36 -18.85 -40.50 6.12
N ASP A 37 -17.66 -40.59 5.55
CA ASP A 37 -16.38 -40.29 6.19
C ASP A 37 -15.75 -38.97 5.72
N LEU A 38 -16.53 -38.13 5.03
CA LEU A 38 -16.01 -36.91 4.39
C LEU A 38 -15.47 -35.90 5.41
N ASP A 39 -16.20 -35.64 6.49
CA ASP A 39 -15.78 -34.69 7.53
C ASP A 39 -14.54 -35.20 8.28
N ASP A 40 -14.50 -36.48 8.61
CA ASP A 40 -13.34 -37.12 9.26
C ASP A 40 -12.07 -37.02 8.38
N LYS A 41 -12.22 -37.20 7.07
CA LYS A 41 -11.14 -37.00 6.10
C LYS A 41 -10.68 -35.55 6.02
N ILE A 42 -11.61 -34.60 6.00
CA ILE A 42 -11.29 -33.16 5.99
C ILE A 42 -10.53 -32.78 7.28
N GLU A 43 -10.95 -33.30 8.44
CA GLU A 43 -10.22 -33.10 9.70
C GLU A 43 -8.82 -33.76 9.67
N GLY A 44 -8.71 -34.95 9.07
CA GLY A 44 -7.45 -35.62 8.81
C GLY A 44 -6.50 -34.77 7.96
N ILE A 45 -6.99 -34.15 6.89
CA ILE A 45 -6.23 -33.22 6.04
C ILE A 45 -5.76 -32.01 6.86
N ALA A 46 -6.61 -31.43 7.70
CA ALA A 46 -6.23 -30.29 8.55
C ALA A 46 -5.07 -30.64 9.48
N LYS A 47 -5.11 -31.80 10.13
CA LYS A 47 -4.03 -32.29 11.00
C LYS A 47 -2.70 -32.44 10.23
N GLN A 48 -2.75 -32.99 9.02
CA GLN A 48 -1.56 -33.16 8.17
C GLN A 48 -0.99 -31.83 7.71
N LEU A 49 -1.83 -30.92 7.20
CA LEU A 49 -1.41 -29.58 6.77
C LEU A 49 -0.81 -28.77 7.93
N ASN A 50 -1.41 -28.84 9.12
CA ASN A 50 -0.87 -28.15 10.29
C ASN A 50 0.51 -28.72 10.69
N THR A 51 0.70 -30.02 10.55
CA THR A 51 2.01 -30.66 10.78
C THR A 51 3.04 -30.18 9.75
N MET A 52 2.68 -30.13 8.46
CA MET A 52 3.55 -29.61 7.40
C MET A 52 3.93 -28.14 7.64
N LYS A 53 2.96 -27.30 8.05
CA LYS A 53 3.22 -25.90 8.44
C LYS A 53 4.27 -25.81 9.54
N ASN A 54 4.13 -26.60 10.61
CA ASN A 54 5.07 -26.58 11.73
C ASN A 54 6.49 -27.00 11.29
N VAL A 55 6.60 -27.99 10.40
CA VAL A 55 7.88 -28.40 9.81
C VAL A 55 8.50 -27.27 8.99
N ILE A 56 7.71 -26.60 8.14
CA ILE A 56 8.19 -25.46 7.34
C ILE A 56 8.66 -24.32 8.24
N GLN A 57 7.97 -24.07 9.36
CA GLN A 57 8.38 -23.06 10.33
C GLN A 57 9.68 -23.43 11.06
N GLN A 58 9.89 -24.71 11.38
CA GLN A 58 11.12 -25.20 12.03
C GLN A 58 12.34 -25.16 11.11
N ILE A 59 12.18 -25.39 9.81
CA ILE A 59 13.26 -25.31 8.83
C ILE A 59 13.86 -23.89 8.77
N GLY A 60 13.08 -22.85 9.07
CA GLY A 60 13.58 -21.47 9.10
C GLY A 60 13.99 -20.92 7.73
N THR A 61 14.46 -19.68 7.72
CA THR A 61 14.97 -18.97 6.53
C THR A 61 16.38 -19.40 6.05
N PRO A 62 17.31 -19.92 6.88
CA PRO A 62 18.67 -20.25 6.41
C PRO A 62 18.74 -21.40 5.39
N TYR A 63 17.79 -22.33 5.42
CA TYR A 63 17.73 -23.49 4.52
C TYR A 63 17.00 -23.19 3.20
N LEU A 64 16.57 -21.94 2.99
CA LEU A 64 16.01 -21.50 1.73
C LEU A 64 17.02 -21.49 0.57
N ALA A 65 18.32 -21.60 0.82
CA ALA A 65 19.29 -21.80 -0.25
C ALA A 65 19.25 -23.25 -0.80
N ASP A 66 18.68 -24.19 -0.06
CA ASP A 66 18.60 -25.60 -0.46
C ASP A 66 17.46 -25.82 -1.46
N LYS A 67 17.84 -26.26 -2.67
CA LYS A 67 16.90 -26.51 -3.76
C LYS A 67 15.92 -27.66 -3.48
N VAL A 68 16.33 -28.66 -2.69
CA VAL A 68 15.50 -29.81 -2.32
C VAL A 68 14.40 -29.36 -1.34
N VAL A 69 14.78 -28.59 -0.32
CA VAL A 69 13.85 -27.98 0.64
C VAL A 69 12.85 -27.08 -0.09
N LYS A 70 13.34 -26.18 -0.97
CA LYS A 70 12.47 -25.32 -1.78
C LYS A 70 11.48 -26.13 -2.63
N GLY A 71 11.95 -27.20 -3.27
CA GLY A 71 11.13 -28.08 -4.09
C GLY A 71 9.99 -28.72 -3.29
N TRP A 72 10.31 -29.27 -2.12
CA TRP A 72 9.30 -29.88 -1.23
C TRP A 72 8.26 -28.86 -0.74
N ILE A 73 8.69 -27.66 -0.33
CA ILE A 73 7.77 -26.56 0.04
C ILE A 73 6.87 -26.18 -1.15
N GLY A 74 7.41 -26.23 -2.38
CA GLY A 74 6.66 -26.09 -3.62
C GLY A 74 5.49 -27.07 -3.74
N GLU A 75 5.73 -28.35 -3.46
CA GLU A 75 4.69 -29.39 -3.51
C GLU A 75 3.65 -29.23 -2.40
N VAL A 76 4.08 -28.90 -1.16
CA VAL A 76 3.16 -28.57 -0.06
C VAL A 76 2.25 -27.39 -0.43
N ARG A 77 2.80 -26.37 -1.11
CA ARG A 77 2.04 -25.21 -1.57
C ARG A 77 0.98 -25.60 -2.60
N LYS A 78 1.33 -26.42 -3.60
CA LYS A 78 0.38 -26.94 -4.61
C LYS A 78 -0.75 -27.76 -3.98
N LEU A 79 -0.42 -28.59 -2.99
CA LEU A 79 -1.39 -29.34 -2.21
C LEU A 79 -2.35 -28.41 -1.45
N ALA A 80 -1.82 -27.43 -0.72
CA ALA A 80 -2.65 -26.48 0.03
C ALA A 80 -3.58 -25.67 -0.88
N TYR A 81 -3.08 -25.29 -2.05
CA TYR A 81 -3.86 -24.69 -3.13
C TYR A 81 -5.01 -25.60 -3.58
N HIS A 82 -4.75 -26.87 -3.83
CA HIS A 82 -5.80 -27.81 -4.23
C HIS A 82 -6.89 -27.94 -3.14
N VAL A 83 -6.49 -28.05 -1.88
CA VAL A 83 -7.40 -28.04 -0.72
C VAL A 83 -8.25 -26.78 -0.71
N GLU A 84 -7.65 -25.61 -0.87
CA GLU A 84 -8.36 -24.33 -0.89
C GLU A 84 -9.48 -24.28 -1.94
N ASP A 85 -9.20 -24.76 -3.16
CA ASP A 85 -10.19 -24.81 -4.25
C ASP A 85 -11.36 -25.75 -3.91
N VAL A 86 -11.06 -26.95 -3.40
CA VAL A 86 -12.10 -27.92 -3.03
C VAL A 86 -12.95 -27.40 -1.87
N MET A 87 -12.36 -26.74 -0.88
CA MET A 87 -13.09 -26.14 0.24
C MET A 87 -13.95 -24.94 -0.17
N ASP A 88 -13.48 -24.12 -1.11
CA ASP A 88 -14.30 -23.03 -1.68
C ASP A 88 -15.52 -23.59 -2.44
N LYS A 89 -15.32 -24.65 -3.24
CA LYS A 89 -16.41 -25.35 -3.93
C LYS A 89 -17.40 -25.97 -2.94
N TYR A 90 -16.91 -26.61 -1.89
CA TYR A 90 -17.74 -27.18 -0.82
C TYR A 90 -18.61 -26.11 -0.16
N SER A 91 -17.98 -25.02 0.30
CA SER A 91 -18.63 -23.93 1.02
C SER A 91 -19.73 -23.28 0.18
N TYR A 92 -19.44 -23.00 -1.09
CA TYR A 92 -20.42 -22.41 -2.01
C TYR A 92 -21.65 -23.29 -2.18
N HIS A 93 -21.46 -24.58 -2.44
CA HIS A 93 -22.57 -25.48 -2.69
C HIS A 93 -23.39 -25.76 -1.44
N SER A 94 -22.76 -25.80 -0.26
CA SER A 94 -23.49 -25.98 1.00
C SER A 94 -24.52 -24.87 1.24
N LEU A 95 -24.08 -23.60 1.20
CA LEU A 95 -24.94 -22.43 1.41
C LEU A 95 -26.14 -22.37 0.44
N HIS A 96 -25.96 -22.90 -0.78
CA HIS A 96 -27.02 -22.94 -1.79
C HIS A 96 -28.01 -24.09 -1.57
N VAL A 97 -27.61 -25.15 -0.87
CA VAL A 97 -28.54 -26.23 -0.52
C VAL A 97 -29.52 -25.74 0.53
N GLU A 98 -29.04 -25.07 1.58
CA GLU A 98 -29.88 -24.55 2.66
C GLU A 98 -31.00 -23.61 2.17
N LYS A 99 -30.65 -22.67 1.29
CA LYS A 99 -31.63 -21.75 0.66
C LYS A 99 -32.59 -22.46 -0.29
N GLY A 100 -32.17 -23.57 -0.90
CA GLY A 100 -32.92 -24.30 -1.92
C GLY A 100 -33.81 -25.44 -1.38
N PHE A 101 -33.48 -26.00 -0.21
CA PHE A 101 -34.14 -27.20 0.33
C PHE A 101 -35.60 -26.93 0.77
N LEU A 102 -35.92 -25.68 1.08
CA LEU A 102 -37.30 -25.24 1.36
C LEU A 102 -38.20 -25.21 0.10
N LYS A 103 -37.67 -25.35 -1.12
CA LYS A 103 -38.45 -25.39 -2.37
C LYS A 103 -38.02 -26.51 -3.33
N LYS A 104 -38.71 -27.66 -3.19
CA LYS A 104 -38.88 -28.81 -4.13
C LYS A 104 -37.79 -29.91 -4.16
N CYS A 105 -38.25 -31.14 -3.92
CA CYS A 105 -37.52 -32.43 -3.93
C CYS A 105 -36.81 -32.84 -5.24
N LEU A 106 -36.93 -32.08 -6.34
CA LEU A 106 -36.34 -32.43 -7.65
C LEU A 106 -34.85 -32.04 -7.78
N LYS A 107 -34.28 -31.31 -6.82
CA LYS A 107 -32.86 -30.87 -6.85
C LYS A 107 -31.87 -31.80 -6.13
N GLY A 108 -32.36 -32.86 -5.45
CA GLY A 108 -31.51 -33.73 -4.62
C GLY A 108 -30.39 -34.45 -5.39
N SER A 109 -30.64 -34.90 -6.63
CA SER A 109 -29.65 -35.64 -7.43
C SER A 109 -28.45 -34.80 -7.88
N HIS A 110 -28.65 -33.51 -8.13
CA HIS A 110 -27.57 -32.58 -8.49
C HIS A 110 -26.60 -32.39 -7.32
N TYR A 111 -27.12 -32.12 -6.11
CA TYR A 111 -26.26 -31.92 -4.93
C TYR A 111 -25.55 -33.21 -4.52
N VAL A 112 -26.23 -34.36 -4.59
CA VAL A 112 -25.58 -35.67 -4.41
C VAL A 112 -24.38 -35.82 -5.34
N ARG A 113 -24.54 -35.50 -6.65
CA ARG A 113 -23.44 -35.56 -7.61
C ARG A 113 -22.30 -34.60 -7.28
N VAL A 114 -22.62 -33.37 -6.89
CA VAL A 114 -21.61 -32.34 -6.55
C VAL A 114 -20.82 -32.73 -5.31
N PHE A 115 -21.48 -33.14 -4.23
CA PHE A 115 -20.79 -33.56 -2.99
C PHE A 115 -20.03 -34.87 -3.18
N SER A 116 -20.54 -35.81 -3.98
CA SER A 116 -19.81 -37.03 -4.32
C SER A 116 -18.52 -36.71 -5.08
N GLN A 117 -18.55 -35.75 -6.02
CA GLN A 117 -17.34 -35.25 -6.68
C GLN A 117 -16.37 -34.57 -5.70
N ILE A 118 -16.88 -33.84 -4.70
CA ILE A 118 -16.02 -33.24 -3.67
C ILE A 118 -15.35 -34.33 -2.83
N ALA A 119 -16.09 -35.39 -2.46
CA ALA A 119 -15.51 -36.52 -1.73
C ALA A 119 -14.43 -37.24 -2.53
N ASP A 120 -14.62 -37.42 -3.84
CA ASP A 120 -13.60 -38.01 -4.71
C ASP A 120 -12.34 -37.14 -4.79
N GLU A 121 -12.48 -35.81 -4.86
CA GLU A 121 -11.35 -34.87 -4.83
C GLU A 121 -10.66 -34.85 -3.45
N VAL A 122 -11.39 -35.00 -2.35
CA VAL A 122 -10.82 -35.15 -1.00
C VAL A 122 -9.98 -36.43 -0.90
N VAL A 123 -10.45 -37.56 -1.43
CA VAL A 123 -9.67 -38.80 -1.50
C VAL A 123 -8.41 -38.63 -2.36
N LYS A 124 -8.48 -37.82 -3.41
CA LYS A 124 -7.31 -37.47 -4.23
C LYS A 124 -6.30 -36.63 -3.42
N ILE A 125 -6.77 -35.65 -2.66
CA ILE A 125 -5.93 -34.85 -1.76
C ILE A 125 -5.23 -35.74 -0.73
N GLU A 126 -5.90 -36.74 -0.15
CA GLU A 126 -5.28 -37.70 0.77
C GLU A 126 -4.12 -38.48 0.12
N LYS A 127 -4.25 -38.81 -1.17
CA LYS A 127 -3.17 -39.46 -1.93
C LYS A 127 -2.01 -38.49 -2.18
N GLU A 128 -2.30 -37.24 -2.52
CA GLU A 128 -1.29 -36.19 -2.71
C GLU A 128 -0.52 -35.91 -1.39
N ILE A 129 -1.21 -35.90 -0.24
CA ILE A 129 -0.57 -35.81 1.09
C ILE A 129 0.45 -36.93 1.29
N LYS A 130 0.06 -38.18 1.00
CA LYS A 130 0.97 -39.33 1.15
C LYS A 130 2.21 -39.16 0.28
N GLN A 131 2.05 -38.74 -0.97
CA GLN A 131 3.18 -38.47 -1.86
C GLN A 131 4.10 -37.36 -1.33
N VAL A 132 3.55 -36.27 -0.81
CA VAL A 132 4.33 -35.17 -0.23
C VAL A 132 5.12 -35.61 1.02
N ILE A 133 4.54 -36.52 1.82
CA ILE A 133 5.22 -37.11 2.99
C ILE A 133 6.35 -38.04 2.53
N GLU A 134 6.09 -38.93 1.56
CA GLU A 134 7.11 -39.83 1.00
C GLU A 134 8.29 -39.06 0.40
N LEU A 135 8.02 -37.96 -0.32
CA LEU A 135 9.07 -37.07 -0.83
C LEU A 135 9.89 -36.45 0.31
N LYS A 136 9.27 -36.09 1.43
CA LYS A 136 9.99 -35.59 2.59
C LYS A 136 10.95 -36.67 3.12
N GLU A 137 10.45 -37.87 3.36
CA GLU A 137 11.23 -38.96 3.96
C GLU A 137 12.37 -39.45 3.06
N GLN A 138 12.16 -39.45 1.74
CA GLN A 138 13.18 -39.90 0.78
C GLN A 138 14.32 -38.89 0.61
N TRP A 139 14.04 -37.59 0.67
CA TRP A 139 14.97 -36.56 0.21
C TRP A 139 15.45 -35.59 1.31
N LEU A 140 14.78 -35.51 2.46
CA LEU A 140 15.18 -34.67 3.59
C LEU A 140 15.75 -35.53 4.73
N GLN A 141 17.07 -35.44 4.95
CA GLN A 141 17.73 -36.17 6.04
C GLN A 141 17.51 -35.46 7.40
N PRO A 142 17.36 -36.19 8.53
CA PRO A 142 17.16 -35.60 9.86
C PRO A 142 18.26 -34.62 10.29
N SER A 143 19.50 -34.81 9.83
CA SER A 143 20.64 -33.93 10.11
C SER A 143 20.54 -32.54 9.48
N GLN A 144 19.72 -32.37 8.43
CA GLN A 144 19.44 -31.07 7.80
C GLN A 144 18.33 -30.29 8.51
N LEU A 145 17.60 -30.93 9.44
CA LEU A 145 16.51 -30.33 10.22
C LEU A 145 16.97 -29.84 11.61
N VAL A 146 18.23 -30.09 11.98
CA VAL A 146 18.81 -29.61 13.25
C VAL A 146 19.50 -28.28 12.99
N HIS A 147 18.94 -27.22 13.58
CA HIS A 147 19.53 -25.89 13.62
C HIS A 147 20.88 -25.97 14.34
N ASP A 148 22.00 -25.80 13.63
CA ASP A 148 23.31 -25.65 14.27
C ASP A 148 23.64 -24.13 14.37
N PRO A 149 23.49 -23.52 15.56
CA PRO A 149 23.81 -22.10 15.75
C PRO A 149 25.27 -21.75 15.41
N ARG A 150 26.18 -22.73 15.36
CA ARG A 150 27.59 -22.50 14.99
C ARG A 150 27.78 -22.22 13.50
N THR A 151 26.98 -22.81 12.61
CA THR A 151 27.11 -22.58 11.15
C THR A 151 26.56 -21.21 10.75
N GLU A 152 25.59 -20.68 11.51
CA GLU A 152 25.12 -19.30 11.37
C GLU A 152 26.18 -18.31 11.86
N MET A 153 26.82 -18.56 13.02
CA MET A 153 27.98 -17.79 13.50
C MET A 153 29.17 -17.80 12.53
N GLU A 154 29.43 -18.90 11.83
CA GLU A 154 30.53 -19.00 10.85
C GLU A 154 30.23 -18.27 9.53
N ARG A 155 28.98 -18.31 9.04
CA ARG A 155 28.56 -17.43 7.92
C ARG A 155 28.50 -15.96 8.35
N GLN A 156 28.13 -15.66 9.59
CA GLN A 156 28.11 -14.31 10.15
C GLN A 156 29.51 -13.71 10.33
N ARG A 157 30.53 -14.52 10.68
CA ARG A 157 31.93 -14.09 10.69
C ARG A 157 32.43 -13.59 9.32
N SER A 158 31.82 -14.06 8.22
CA SER A 158 32.12 -13.56 6.87
C SER A 158 31.42 -12.24 6.50
N GLN A 159 30.42 -11.81 7.30
CA GLN A 159 29.79 -10.48 7.24
C GLN A 159 30.37 -9.47 8.25
N ASP A 160 31.15 -9.93 9.24
CA ASP A 160 31.96 -9.08 10.14
C ASP A 160 33.20 -8.49 9.42
N SER A 161 33.36 -8.71 8.12
CA SER A 161 34.33 -7.96 7.32
C SER A 161 33.91 -6.48 7.30
N PHE A 162 34.80 -5.61 7.79
CA PHE A 162 34.67 -4.18 7.56
C PHE A 162 34.33 -3.95 6.08
N PRO A 163 33.31 -3.12 5.76
CA PRO A 163 33.08 -2.76 4.37
C PRO A 163 34.39 -2.25 3.80
N GLU A 164 34.81 -2.82 2.67
CA GLU A 164 36.03 -2.40 1.97
C GLU A 164 36.00 -0.87 1.87
N LEU A 165 37.00 -0.21 2.44
CA LEU A 165 36.96 1.22 2.71
C LEU A 165 36.91 1.96 1.36
N VAL A 166 35.71 2.36 0.95
CA VAL A 166 35.50 3.07 -0.31
C VAL A 166 36.23 4.40 -0.19
N LYS A 167 37.13 4.68 -1.15
CA LYS A 167 37.90 5.93 -1.13
C LYS A 167 36.93 7.10 -1.19
N ASP A 168 37.25 8.15 -0.47
CA ASP A 168 36.39 9.33 -0.38
C ASP A 168 36.08 9.96 -1.75
N GLY A 169 37.06 9.91 -2.66
CA GLY A 169 36.89 10.38 -4.04
C GLY A 169 35.91 9.56 -4.89
N ASP A 170 35.56 8.34 -4.47
CA ASP A 170 34.63 7.44 -5.19
C ASP A 170 33.17 7.60 -4.71
N LEU A 171 32.94 8.36 -3.64
CA LEU A 171 31.60 8.63 -3.09
C LEU A 171 30.96 9.81 -3.82
N ILE A 172 29.66 9.71 -4.09
CA ILE A 172 28.89 10.72 -4.84
C ILE A 172 27.56 10.96 -4.13
N GLY A 173 27.18 12.23 -3.98
CA GLY A 173 25.85 12.63 -3.53
C GLY A 173 25.59 12.39 -2.04
N ILE A 174 26.66 12.31 -1.23
CA ILE A 174 26.59 12.11 0.22
C ILE A 174 26.90 13.39 1.02
N GLU A 175 27.31 14.46 0.34
CA GLU A 175 27.94 15.67 0.90
C GLU A 175 27.05 16.36 1.92
N ASP A 176 25.77 16.57 1.58
CA ASP A 176 24.81 17.26 2.44
C ASP A 176 24.48 16.43 3.69
N ASN A 177 24.19 15.14 3.52
CA ASN A 177 23.91 14.24 4.64
C ASN A 177 25.13 14.10 5.55
N ARG A 178 26.34 14.01 4.97
CA ARG A 178 27.60 14.00 5.72
C ARG A 178 27.76 15.27 6.55
N ARG A 179 27.57 16.45 5.92
CA ARG A 179 27.66 17.74 6.62
C ARG A 179 26.69 17.80 7.81
N MET A 180 25.43 17.45 7.58
CA MET A 180 24.41 17.42 8.64
C MET A 180 24.79 16.48 9.79
N MET A 181 25.23 15.25 9.48
CA MET A 181 25.66 14.31 10.52
C MET A 181 26.85 14.85 11.31
N THR A 182 27.87 15.40 10.64
CA THR A 182 29.03 15.98 11.30
C THR A 182 28.60 17.12 12.23
N GLU A 183 27.76 18.05 11.78
CA GLU A 183 27.21 19.12 12.63
C GLU A 183 26.51 18.58 13.88
N TRP A 184 25.75 17.49 13.74
CA TRP A 184 25.03 16.88 14.86
C TRP A 184 25.94 16.15 15.84
N LEU A 185 27.10 15.66 15.40
CA LEU A 185 28.10 15.06 16.28
C LEU A 185 28.76 16.09 17.21
N TYR A 186 28.82 17.34 16.80
CA TYR A 186 29.43 18.46 17.55
C TYR A 186 28.41 19.37 18.24
N SER A 187 27.13 19.02 18.30
CA SER A 187 26.15 19.82 19.06
C SER A 187 26.54 19.92 20.54
N ASP A 188 26.31 21.07 21.17
CA ASP A 188 26.58 21.34 22.59
C ASP A 188 25.58 20.64 23.55
N GLU A 189 24.84 19.64 23.07
CA GLU A 189 23.91 18.87 23.89
C GLU A 189 24.69 18.03 24.90
N MET A 190 24.42 18.26 26.20
CA MET A 190 25.05 17.55 27.32
C MET A 190 24.56 16.11 27.48
N GLU A 191 23.38 15.77 26.95
CA GLU A 191 22.82 14.43 26.99
C GLU A 191 23.31 13.52 25.84
N THR A 192 23.10 12.22 25.99
CA THR A 192 23.36 11.23 24.93
C THR A 192 22.46 11.49 23.72
N THR A 193 23.04 11.89 22.60
CA THR A 193 22.31 12.16 21.35
C THR A 193 22.27 10.91 20.49
N VAL A 194 21.07 10.53 20.03
CA VAL A 194 20.87 9.45 19.05
C VAL A 194 20.60 10.05 17.67
N ILE A 195 21.35 9.60 16.68
CA ILE A 195 21.19 9.93 15.26
C ILE A 195 20.78 8.66 14.53
N THR A 196 19.72 8.73 13.71
CA THR A 196 19.28 7.57 12.92
C THR A 196 19.37 7.84 11.43
N VAL A 197 19.89 6.88 10.67
CA VAL A 197 19.89 6.87 9.20
C VAL A 197 19.00 5.73 8.72
N SER A 198 17.86 6.06 8.10
CA SER A 198 16.87 5.11 7.61
C SER A 198 16.72 5.10 6.09
N GLY A 199 16.13 4.04 5.55
CA GLY A 199 15.82 3.90 4.13
C GLY A 199 15.89 2.46 3.63
N MET A 200 15.45 2.21 2.40
CA MET A 200 15.48 0.91 1.74
C MET A 200 16.89 0.27 1.73
N GLY A 201 16.95 -1.06 1.66
CA GLY A 201 18.20 -1.80 1.48
C GLY A 201 18.93 -1.37 0.19
N GLY A 202 20.25 -1.20 0.25
CA GLY A 202 21.06 -0.82 -0.91
C GLY A 202 21.21 0.68 -1.18
N LEU A 203 20.60 1.57 -0.38
CA LEU A 203 20.73 3.03 -0.52
C LEU A 203 22.09 3.61 -0.09
N GLY A 204 22.97 2.83 0.55
CA GLY A 204 24.28 3.32 1.02
C GLY A 204 24.29 3.90 2.44
N LYS A 205 23.32 3.54 3.30
CA LYS A 205 23.28 3.96 4.72
C LYS A 205 24.59 3.65 5.45
N THR A 206 25.02 2.40 5.42
CA THR A 206 26.29 1.95 6.02
C THR A 206 27.46 2.72 5.41
N THR A 207 27.50 2.93 4.09
CA THR A 207 28.55 3.71 3.42
C THR A 207 28.65 5.15 3.94
N LEU A 208 27.52 5.85 4.09
CA LEU A 208 27.46 7.20 4.65
C LEU A 208 27.99 7.22 6.09
N VAL A 209 27.51 6.30 6.93
CA VAL A 209 27.92 6.25 8.34
C VAL A 209 29.38 5.84 8.48
N THR A 210 29.89 4.92 7.66
CA THR A 210 31.31 4.56 7.63
C THR A 210 32.17 5.78 7.28
N ASN A 211 31.79 6.57 6.27
CA ASN A 211 32.54 7.77 5.89
C ASN A 211 32.63 8.78 7.04
N VAL A 212 31.50 9.06 7.70
CA VAL A 212 31.45 9.98 8.86
C VAL A 212 32.24 9.39 10.04
N TYR A 213 32.01 8.14 10.39
CA TYR A 213 32.66 7.48 11.52
C TYR A 213 34.18 7.46 11.40
N GLU A 214 34.71 7.07 10.23
CA GLU A 214 36.16 6.99 10.02
C GLU A 214 36.85 8.35 10.10
N ARG A 215 36.17 9.43 9.66
CA ARG A 215 36.66 10.80 9.77
C ARG A 215 36.63 11.32 11.19
N GLU A 216 35.54 11.06 11.90
CA GLU A 216 35.26 11.72 13.17
C GLU A 216 35.74 10.94 14.38
N LYS A 217 35.96 9.61 14.29
CA LYS A 217 36.32 8.77 15.45
C LYS A 217 37.56 9.25 16.20
N VAL A 218 38.50 9.90 15.53
CA VAL A 218 39.72 10.46 16.13
C VAL A 218 39.44 11.62 17.10
N ASN A 219 38.28 12.26 16.97
CA ASN A 219 37.80 13.36 17.81
C ASN A 219 37.01 12.86 19.03
N PHE A 220 36.91 11.54 19.23
CA PHE A 220 36.23 10.90 20.35
C PHE A 220 37.22 10.04 21.14
N GLN A 221 37.09 10.04 22.47
CA GLN A 221 37.97 9.28 23.36
C GLN A 221 37.70 7.78 23.31
N THR A 222 36.50 7.38 22.88
CA THR A 222 36.11 5.98 22.73
C THR A 222 35.18 5.87 21.54
N SER A 223 35.51 4.97 20.62
CA SER A 223 34.70 4.74 19.42
C SER A 223 34.44 3.25 19.25
N ALA A 224 33.18 2.87 19.01
CA ALA A 224 32.81 1.48 18.78
C ALA A 224 31.88 1.35 17.57
N TRP A 225 32.10 0.31 16.78
CA TRP A 225 31.21 -0.08 15.69
C TRP A 225 30.80 -1.53 15.87
N MET A 226 29.50 -1.79 15.76
CA MET A 226 28.96 -3.14 15.72
C MET A 226 27.78 -3.26 14.76
N VAL A 227 27.74 -4.35 14.02
CA VAL A 227 26.58 -4.76 13.22
C VAL A 227 25.63 -5.56 14.11
N VAL A 228 24.35 -5.23 14.06
CA VAL A 228 23.29 -5.90 14.83
C VAL A 228 22.57 -6.90 13.94
N SER A 229 22.70 -8.19 14.29
CA SER A 229 22.03 -9.27 13.58
C SER A 229 20.50 -9.24 13.75
N GLN A 230 19.78 -9.83 12.78
CA GLN A 230 18.33 -10.04 12.86
C GLN A 230 17.94 -10.85 14.10
N THR A 231 18.65 -11.95 14.33
CA THR A 231 18.57 -12.75 15.54
C THR A 231 19.66 -12.30 16.50
N TYR A 232 19.29 -11.89 17.71
CA TYR A 232 20.23 -11.44 18.72
C TYR A 232 19.84 -11.92 20.11
N THR A 233 20.85 -12.05 20.98
CA THR A 233 20.65 -12.05 22.43
C THR A 233 21.27 -10.79 23.00
N LEU A 234 20.60 -10.17 23.97
CA LEU A 234 21.07 -8.93 24.59
C LEU A 234 22.47 -9.10 25.21
N ASP A 235 22.69 -10.24 25.85
CA ASP A 235 23.97 -10.65 26.42
C ASP A 235 25.11 -10.64 25.37
N ALA A 236 24.91 -11.27 24.21
CA ALA A 236 25.92 -11.31 23.16
C ALA A 236 26.23 -9.91 22.58
N LEU A 237 25.21 -9.06 22.42
CA LEU A 237 25.41 -7.69 21.94
C LEU A 237 26.20 -6.85 22.95
N LEU A 238 25.84 -6.92 24.23
CA LEU A 238 26.54 -6.18 25.29
C LEU A 238 27.99 -6.65 25.44
N ARG A 239 28.26 -7.96 25.35
CA ARG A 239 29.64 -8.50 25.31
C ARG A 239 30.43 -7.95 24.13
N LYS A 240 29.86 -8.00 22.91
CA LYS A 240 30.50 -7.48 21.70
C LYS A 240 30.80 -5.98 21.83
N LEU A 241 29.87 -5.21 22.42
CA LEU A 241 30.09 -3.79 22.70
C LEU A 241 31.21 -3.59 23.74
N LEU A 242 31.19 -4.32 24.85
CA LEU A 242 32.19 -4.24 25.90
C LEU A 242 33.60 -4.55 25.38
N GLU A 243 33.74 -5.56 24.53
CA GLU A 243 35.00 -5.88 23.83
C GLU A 243 35.49 -4.72 22.96
N LYS A 244 34.59 -4.03 22.24
CA LYS A 244 34.95 -2.91 21.36
C LYS A 244 35.35 -1.64 22.10
N VAL A 245 34.79 -1.40 23.28
CA VAL A 245 35.10 -0.21 24.09
C VAL A 245 36.28 -0.43 25.04
N THR A 246 36.81 -1.66 25.13
CA THR A 246 37.94 -2.01 26.00
C THR A 246 39.24 -2.12 25.21
N GLU A 247 40.23 -1.27 25.50
CA GLU A 247 41.52 -1.20 24.78
C GLU A 247 42.53 -2.30 25.19
N GLN A 248 42.27 -3.07 26.25
CA GLN A 248 43.15 -4.15 26.74
C GLN A 248 42.48 -5.52 26.66
N PRO A 249 43.23 -6.63 26.46
CA PRO A 249 42.67 -7.98 26.47
C PRO A 249 41.91 -8.21 27.77
N SER A 250 40.68 -8.69 27.60
CA SER A 250 39.62 -8.77 28.58
C SER A 250 40.06 -9.37 29.92
N SER A 251 39.49 -8.85 31.02
CA SER A 251 39.56 -9.53 32.32
C SER A 251 39.04 -10.97 32.15
N PRO A 252 39.67 -12.00 32.76
CA PRO A 252 39.36 -13.42 32.53
C PRO A 252 37.93 -13.88 32.95
N ASN A 253 37.02 -12.95 33.25
CA ASN A 253 35.68 -13.20 33.79
C ASN A 253 34.53 -12.66 32.92
N ILE A 254 34.77 -12.08 31.73
CA ILE A 254 33.67 -11.53 30.90
C ILE A 254 32.59 -12.59 30.69
N ASP A 255 32.96 -13.81 30.27
CA ASP A 255 32.04 -14.93 29.99
C ASP A 255 31.13 -15.35 31.16
N ARG A 256 31.39 -14.88 32.39
CA ARG A 256 30.57 -15.17 33.57
C ARG A 256 29.64 -14.03 34.00
N MET A 257 29.81 -12.83 33.44
CA MET A 257 28.98 -11.66 33.74
C MET A 257 27.56 -11.87 33.23
N ASP A 258 26.55 -11.47 34.00
CA ASP A 258 25.18 -11.41 33.49
C ASP A 258 24.89 -10.10 32.74
N VAL A 259 23.67 -9.94 32.23
CA VAL A 259 23.26 -8.73 31.48
C VAL A 259 23.40 -7.46 32.32
N HIS A 260 23.12 -7.52 33.62
CA HIS A 260 23.22 -6.36 34.51
C HIS A 260 24.69 -5.98 34.72
N ASP A 261 25.54 -6.97 35.02
CA ASP A 261 26.98 -6.78 35.17
C ASP A 261 27.61 -6.18 33.91
N LEU A 262 27.22 -6.67 32.73
CA LEU A 262 27.69 -6.15 31.44
C LEU A 262 27.28 -4.69 31.24
N LYS A 263 26.03 -4.32 31.56
CA LYS A 263 25.55 -2.93 31.46
C LYS A 263 26.35 -2.00 32.38
N GLU A 264 26.53 -2.39 33.64
CA GLU A 264 27.27 -1.58 34.62
C GLU A 264 28.75 -1.45 34.26
N GLU A 265 29.38 -2.50 33.74
CA GLU A 265 30.76 -2.45 33.29
C GLU A 265 30.93 -1.54 32.07
N ILE A 266 30.04 -1.64 31.06
CA ILE A 266 30.04 -0.72 29.91
C ILE A 266 29.85 0.72 30.39
N LYS A 267 28.86 0.96 31.25
CA LYS A 267 28.58 2.28 31.83
C LYS A 267 29.80 2.86 32.54
N ARG A 268 30.50 2.05 33.33
CA ARG A 268 31.74 2.42 34.01
C ARG A 268 32.86 2.78 33.03
N LYS A 269 32.96 2.10 31.88
CA LYS A 269 33.96 2.38 30.84
C LYS A 269 33.67 3.64 30.05
N LEU A 270 32.40 3.95 29.81
CA LEU A 270 31.95 5.12 29.05
C LEU A 270 31.82 6.38 29.91
N LYS A 271 31.87 6.25 31.23
CA LYS A 271 31.73 7.36 32.17
C LYS A 271 32.76 8.46 31.92
N ASP A 272 32.30 9.72 31.93
CA ASP A 272 33.09 10.94 31.76
C ASP A 272 33.91 10.97 30.45
N ARG A 273 33.47 10.22 29.43
CA ARG A 273 34.14 10.15 28.11
C ARG A 273 33.21 10.56 26.98
N LYS A 274 33.77 11.28 26.01
CA LYS A 274 33.09 11.56 24.73
C LYS A 274 33.15 10.31 23.85
N CYS A 275 32.02 9.68 23.61
CA CYS A 275 31.96 8.40 22.89
C CYS A 275 31.22 8.50 21.55
N LEU A 276 31.70 7.79 20.53
CA LEU A 276 31.04 7.62 19.25
C LEU A 276 30.72 6.15 19.01
N ILE A 277 29.45 5.78 19.08
CA ILE A 277 29.01 4.37 18.99
C ILE A 277 28.11 4.20 17.77
N VAL A 278 28.41 3.21 16.92
CA VAL A 278 27.59 2.87 15.75
C VAL A 278 26.94 1.50 15.96
N LEU A 279 25.62 1.47 15.85
CA LEU A 279 24.79 0.28 15.77
C LEU A 279 24.27 0.15 14.33
N ASP A 280 24.94 -0.68 13.53
CA ASP A 280 24.65 -0.83 12.09
C ASP A 280 23.62 -1.93 11.84
N ASP A 281 22.70 -1.68 10.90
CA ASP A 281 21.60 -2.53 10.43
C ASP A 281 20.65 -3.02 11.55
N VAL A 282 20.17 -2.12 12.41
CA VAL A 282 19.23 -2.47 13.49
C VAL A 282 17.84 -2.77 12.95
N TRP A 283 17.33 -3.98 13.24
CA TRP A 283 16.03 -4.48 12.75
C TRP A 283 14.85 -4.19 13.69
N ASN A 284 15.13 -4.07 15.00
CA ASN A 284 14.12 -3.97 16.03
C ASN A 284 14.43 -2.82 17.03
N LYS A 285 13.42 -2.01 17.35
CA LYS A 285 13.48 -0.86 18.27
C LYS A 285 13.85 -1.25 19.71
N GLU A 286 13.49 -2.46 20.13
CA GLU A 286 13.80 -3.00 21.45
C GLU A 286 15.31 -3.12 21.69
N VAL A 287 16.14 -3.33 20.65
CA VAL A 287 17.61 -3.44 20.79
C VAL A 287 18.17 -2.23 21.52
N TYR A 288 17.91 -1.03 20.99
CA TYR A 288 18.38 0.20 21.62
C TYR A 288 17.71 0.43 22.98
N SER A 289 16.40 0.17 23.07
CA SER A 289 15.64 0.36 24.32
C SER A 289 16.21 -0.47 25.49
N GLN A 290 16.65 -1.70 25.21
CA GLN A 290 17.27 -2.60 26.18
C GLN A 290 18.72 -2.24 26.48
N MET A 291 19.48 -1.72 25.52
CA MET A 291 20.87 -1.31 25.71
C MET A 291 21.01 0.10 26.30
N ARG A 292 19.97 0.94 26.22
CA ARG A 292 19.99 2.36 26.59
C ARG A 292 20.62 2.63 27.95
N ASP A 293 20.34 1.79 28.95
CA ASP A 293 20.84 1.99 30.31
C ASP A 293 22.37 1.89 30.42
N ALA A 294 23.01 1.12 29.52
CA ALA A 294 24.46 1.02 29.43
C ALA A 294 25.11 2.33 28.93
N PHE A 295 24.35 3.20 28.27
CA PHE A 295 24.80 4.49 27.73
C PHE A 295 24.44 5.69 28.63
N GLN A 296 23.78 5.46 29.77
CA GLN A 296 23.41 6.54 30.71
C GLN A 296 24.64 6.98 31.52
N ASN A 297 24.75 8.27 31.85
CA ASN A 297 25.86 8.90 32.59
C ASN A 297 27.19 9.08 31.83
N SER A 298 27.19 8.97 30.50
CA SER A 298 28.27 9.53 29.68
C SER A 298 27.88 10.94 29.26
N ASP A 299 28.56 11.95 29.82
CA ASP A 299 28.41 13.31 29.29
C ASP A 299 28.90 13.30 27.83
N ALA A 300 28.00 13.57 26.88
CA ALA A 300 28.28 13.67 25.44
C ALA A 300 28.53 12.38 24.61
N SER A 301 27.87 11.25 24.90
CA SER A 301 27.82 10.13 23.92
C SER A 301 27.04 10.50 22.65
N ARG A 302 27.55 10.05 21.50
CA ARG A 302 26.91 10.14 20.18
C ARG A 302 26.67 8.74 19.65
N ILE A 303 25.40 8.37 19.51
CA ILE A 303 25.01 7.03 19.04
C ILE A 303 24.41 7.17 17.64
N ILE A 304 25.00 6.50 16.66
CA ILE A 304 24.47 6.44 15.30
C ILE A 304 23.83 5.07 15.07
N ILE A 305 22.60 5.05 14.57
CA ILE A 305 21.87 3.83 14.24
C ILE A 305 21.54 3.85 12.75
N THR A 306 21.91 2.81 12.01
CA THR A 306 21.39 2.60 10.65
C THR A 306 20.26 1.57 10.68
N THR A 307 19.22 1.77 9.88
CA THR A 307 18.08 0.84 9.85
C THR A 307 17.33 0.88 8.53
N ARG A 308 16.57 -0.17 8.26
CA ARG A 308 15.59 -0.24 7.15
C ARG A 308 14.17 0.00 7.64
N ASN A 309 13.96 0.08 8.95
CA ASN A 309 12.66 0.18 9.58
C ASN A 309 12.52 1.52 10.30
N ASN A 310 11.55 2.31 9.85
CA ASN A 310 11.29 3.64 10.38
C ASN A 310 10.75 3.60 11.84
N HIS A 311 10.26 2.46 12.32
CA HIS A 311 10.01 2.25 13.77
C HIS A 311 11.30 2.33 14.58
N VAL A 312 12.41 1.80 14.06
CA VAL A 312 13.73 1.92 14.72
C VAL A 312 14.25 3.35 14.60
N ALA A 313 14.06 3.99 13.44
CA ALA A 313 14.41 5.40 13.26
C ALA A 313 13.69 6.32 14.26
N SER A 314 12.50 5.90 14.73
CA SER A 314 11.72 6.65 15.74
C SER A 314 12.41 6.82 17.09
N VAL A 315 13.49 6.08 17.36
CA VAL A 315 14.30 6.20 18.58
C VAL A 315 14.98 7.56 18.68
N ALA A 316 15.43 8.13 17.56
CA ALA A 316 16.02 9.47 17.54
C ALA A 316 14.94 10.56 17.53
N HIS A 317 15.26 11.76 17.99
CA HIS A 317 14.39 12.93 17.81
C HIS A 317 14.23 13.27 16.30
N LEU A 318 13.08 13.82 15.88
CA LEU A 318 12.77 14.11 14.47
C LEU A 318 13.88 14.95 13.77
N THR A 319 14.52 15.87 14.49
CA THR A 319 15.62 16.71 13.97
C THR A 319 16.96 16.00 13.85
N ARG A 320 17.05 14.74 14.31
CA ARG A 320 18.25 13.89 14.27
C ARG A 320 18.03 12.63 13.44
N ARG A 321 17.05 12.66 12.53
CA ARG A 321 16.76 11.56 11.59
C ARG A 321 17.15 11.94 10.18
N ILE A 322 17.84 11.05 9.49
CA ILE A 322 18.09 11.13 8.06
C ILE A 322 17.33 10.00 7.40
N ASP A 323 16.30 10.35 6.63
CA ASP A 323 15.64 9.42 5.72
C ASP A 323 16.35 9.48 4.37
N LEU A 324 17.29 8.55 4.16
CA LEU A 324 18.13 8.52 2.98
C LEU A 324 17.27 8.27 1.74
N LYS A 325 17.45 9.11 0.71
CA LYS A 325 16.72 9.03 -0.56
C LYS A 325 17.61 8.45 -1.66
N PRO A 326 17.03 7.90 -2.74
CA PRO A 326 17.78 7.52 -3.93
C PRO A 326 18.59 8.70 -4.49
N LEU A 327 19.69 8.40 -5.18
CA LEU A 327 20.51 9.42 -5.84
C LEU A 327 19.71 10.12 -6.94
N GLY A 328 19.84 11.44 -7.03
CA GLY A 328 19.32 12.19 -8.18
C GLY A 328 19.99 11.74 -9.48
N ASN A 329 19.27 11.87 -10.61
CA ASN A 329 19.70 11.33 -11.91
C ASN A 329 21.13 11.70 -12.33
N ALA A 330 21.59 12.92 -12.01
CA ALA A 330 22.94 13.35 -12.30
C ALA A 330 23.99 12.53 -11.52
N HIS A 331 23.86 12.47 -10.20
CA HIS A 331 24.73 11.67 -9.32
C HIS A 331 24.65 10.17 -9.61
N ALA A 332 23.46 9.66 -9.91
CA ALA A 332 23.25 8.27 -10.30
C ALA A 332 24.00 7.91 -11.59
N PHE A 333 23.92 8.79 -12.60
CA PHE A 333 24.63 8.60 -13.87
C PHE A 333 26.14 8.73 -13.70
N GLU A 334 26.60 9.68 -12.88
CA GLU A 334 28.02 9.80 -12.55
C GLU A 334 28.56 8.54 -11.86
N LEU A 335 27.84 8.00 -10.87
CA LEU A 335 28.21 6.76 -10.19
C LEU A 335 28.29 5.57 -11.15
N PHE A 336 27.34 5.47 -12.07
CA PHE A 336 27.34 4.46 -13.14
C PHE A 336 28.59 4.60 -14.02
N CYS A 337 28.87 5.80 -14.50
CA CYS A 337 29.99 6.09 -15.37
C CYS A 337 31.33 5.72 -14.73
N ARG A 338 31.54 6.11 -13.46
CA ARG A 338 32.75 5.75 -12.71
C ARG A 338 32.94 4.25 -12.55
N ARG A 339 31.83 3.51 -12.39
CA ARG A 339 31.87 2.05 -12.27
C ARG A 339 32.18 1.35 -13.59
N VAL A 340 31.64 1.84 -14.70
CA VAL A 340 31.70 1.15 -16.00
C VAL A 340 32.93 1.52 -16.82
N PHE A 341 33.29 2.80 -16.87
CA PHE A 341 34.33 3.34 -17.76
C PHE A 341 35.67 3.52 -17.06
N TYR A 342 35.98 2.70 -16.05
CA TYR A 342 37.23 2.82 -15.29
C TYR A 342 38.45 2.52 -16.18
N ILE A 343 39.10 3.56 -16.72
CA ILE A 343 40.38 3.49 -17.42
C ILE A 343 41.44 4.17 -16.53
N LYS A 344 42.48 3.40 -16.15
CA LYS A 344 43.47 3.78 -15.12
C LYS A 344 44.38 4.97 -15.46
N GLU A 345 44.42 5.42 -16.72
CA GLU A 345 45.52 6.27 -17.21
C GLU A 345 45.14 7.73 -17.52
N ASP A 346 43.86 8.08 -17.77
CA ASP A 346 43.48 9.44 -18.25
C ASP A 346 42.37 10.17 -17.45
N HIS A 347 41.83 9.60 -16.36
CA HIS A 347 40.77 10.25 -15.54
C HIS A 347 39.49 10.69 -16.31
N GLU A 348 39.26 10.22 -17.53
CA GLU A 348 38.02 10.48 -18.26
C GLU A 348 36.97 9.40 -17.91
N TYR A 349 35.99 9.78 -17.09
CA TYR A 349 34.84 8.93 -16.72
C TYR A 349 33.67 9.07 -17.70
N GLU A 350 33.91 9.57 -18.91
CA GLU A 350 32.83 9.94 -19.82
C GLU A 350 32.24 8.74 -20.56
N CYS A 351 30.90 8.68 -20.59
CA CYS A 351 30.19 7.69 -21.37
C CYS A 351 30.35 8.00 -22.88
N PRO A 352 30.81 7.04 -23.71
CA PRO A 352 30.88 7.22 -25.15
C PRO A 352 29.54 7.65 -25.73
N SER A 353 29.55 8.62 -26.65
CA SER A 353 28.34 9.24 -27.19
C SER A 353 27.36 8.25 -27.81
N HIS A 354 27.86 7.16 -28.41
CA HIS A 354 27.02 6.10 -28.99
C HIS A 354 26.31 5.22 -27.95
N LEU A 355 26.79 5.17 -26.70
CA LEU A 355 26.16 4.42 -25.60
C LEU A 355 25.30 5.30 -24.69
N MET A 356 25.44 6.63 -24.76
CA MET A 356 24.79 7.58 -23.85
C MET A 356 23.28 7.34 -23.67
N LYS A 357 22.55 7.07 -24.76
CA LYS A 357 21.10 6.82 -24.70
C LYS A 357 20.77 5.53 -23.93
N THR A 358 21.46 4.44 -24.25
CA THR A 358 21.26 3.14 -23.59
C THR A 358 21.74 3.17 -22.13
N ALA A 359 22.86 3.84 -21.86
CA ALA A 359 23.37 4.06 -20.51
C ALA A 359 22.36 4.80 -19.62
N ARG A 360 21.78 5.91 -20.13
CA ARG A 360 20.73 6.64 -19.41
C ARG A 360 19.52 5.77 -19.15
N SER A 361 19.04 5.02 -20.15
CA SER A 361 17.92 4.10 -19.98
C SER A 361 18.19 3.00 -18.92
N ILE A 362 19.45 2.55 -18.77
CA ILE A 362 19.82 1.56 -17.75
C ILE A 362 19.85 2.20 -16.35
N VAL A 363 20.41 3.40 -16.22
CA VAL A 363 20.47 4.14 -14.95
C VAL A 363 19.08 4.55 -14.48
N ASP A 364 18.22 4.98 -15.41
CA ASP A 364 16.83 5.36 -15.11
C ASP A 364 16.06 4.17 -14.51
N ARG A 365 16.27 2.94 -15.01
CA ARG A 365 15.70 1.71 -14.42
C ARG A 365 16.22 1.37 -13.02
N CYS A 366 17.40 1.88 -12.64
CA CYS A 366 17.91 1.71 -11.28
C CYS A 366 17.27 2.70 -10.29
N GLN A 367 16.53 3.71 -10.78
CA GLN A 367 15.85 4.76 -10.01
C GLN A 367 16.73 5.36 -8.89
N GLY A 368 18.03 5.52 -9.16
CA GLY A 368 18.97 6.13 -8.21
C GLY A 368 19.45 5.22 -7.07
N LEU A 369 19.11 3.93 -7.05
CA LEU A 369 19.56 2.98 -6.03
C LEU A 369 21.06 2.62 -6.23
N PRO A 370 21.99 3.07 -5.36
CA PRO A 370 23.42 2.89 -5.57
C PRO A 370 23.86 1.45 -5.76
N LEU A 371 23.33 0.51 -4.95
CA LEU A 371 23.69 -0.90 -5.06
C LEU A 371 23.25 -1.52 -6.39
N ALA A 372 22.11 -1.12 -6.95
CA ALA A 372 21.68 -1.59 -8.27
C ALA A 372 22.58 -1.03 -9.38
N ILE A 373 22.90 0.27 -9.31
CA ILE A 373 23.79 0.95 -10.25
C ILE A 373 25.17 0.28 -10.28
N LEU A 374 25.76 0.04 -9.10
CA LEU A 374 27.09 -0.57 -8.99
C LEU A 374 27.12 -2.03 -9.45
N SER A 375 26.04 -2.78 -9.17
CA SER A 375 25.88 -4.17 -9.61
C SER A 375 25.78 -4.28 -11.14
N ILE A 376 24.90 -3.50 -11.76
CA ILE A 376 24.75 -3.49 -13.23
C ILE A 376 26.01 -2.93 -13.89
N GLY A 377 26.58 -1.86 -13.34
CA GLY A 377 27.82 -1.28 -13.84
C GLY A 377 28.97 -2.28 -13.83
N GLY A 378 29.09 -3.11 -12.78
CA GLY A 378 30.07 -4.19 -12.72
C GLY A 378 29.83 -5.31 -13.76
N VAL A 379 28.57 -5.61 -14.09
CA VAL A 379 28.26 -6.55 -15.18
C VAL A 379 28.67 -5.92 -16.52
N LEU A 380 28.30 -4.68 -16.78
CA LEU A 380 28.58 -4.00 -18.04
C LEU A 380 30.07 -3.72 -18.28
N SER A 381 30.84 -3.45 -17.23
CA SER A 381 32.30 -3.25 -17.34
C SER A 381 33.02 -4.50 -17.85
N SER A 382 32.42 -5.69 -17.70
CA SER A 382 32.94 -6.97 -18.20
C SER A 382 32.48 -7.32 -19.62
N ARG A 383 31.66 -6.48 -20.25
CA ARG A 383 31.03 -6.76 -21.57
C ARG A 383 31.60 -5.83 -22.66
N PRO A 384 31.50 -6.24 -23.94
CA PRO A 384 31.81 -5.36 -25.05
C PRO A 384 30.99 -4.06 -24.98
N GLN A 385 31.66 -2.91 -25.14
CA GLN A 385 31.06 -1.58 -25.15
C GLN A 385 30.36 -1.26 -26.50
N THR A 386 29.49 -2.16 -26.94
CA THR A 386 28.69 -2.03 -28.16
C THR A 386 27.23 -1.78 -27.81
N GLN A 387 26.55 -0.98 -28.63
CA GLN A 387 25.14 -0.65 -28.43
C GLN A 387 24.28 -1.92 -28.36
N TYR A 388 24.50 -2.88 -29.26
CA TYR A 388 23.80 -4.17 -29.28
C TYR A 388 23.93 -4.96 -27.97
N SER A 389 25.16 -5.11 -27.45
CA SER A 389 25.38 -5.87 -26.21
C SER A 389 24.71 -5.22 -25.01
N TRP A 390 24.72 -3.88 -24.95
CA TRP A 390 24.11 -3.14 -23.86
C TRP A 390 22.58 -3.12 -23.96
N GLU A 391 22.02 -3.04 -25.17
CA GLU A 391 20.58 -3.17 -25.40
C GLU A 391 20.07 -4.57 -24.99
N GLN A 392 20.83 -5.63 -25.24
CA GLN A 392 20.48 -6.97 -24.75
C GLN A 392 20.40 -7.04 -23.22
N ILE A 393 21.37 -6.46 -22.52
CA ILE A 393 21.36 -6.41 -21.04
C ILE A 393 20.22 -5.52 -20.54
N CYS A 394 19.97 -4.37 -21.19
CA CYS A 394 18.84 -3.50 -20.85
C CYS A 394 17.49 -4.24 -20.97
N ASN A 395 17.34 -5.09 -21.99
CA ASN A 395 16.14 -5.91 -22.18
C ASN A 395 16.05 -7.09 -21.19
N GLN A 396 17.16 -7.52 -20.60
CA GLN A 396 17.24 -8.63 -19.64
C GLN A 396 17.54 -8.16 -18.21
N LEU A 397 17.38 -6.86 -17.93
CA LEU A 397 17.91 -6.22 -16.73
C LEU A 397 17.36 -6.85 -15.45
N SER A 398 16.05 -7.11 -15.39
CA SER A 398 15.39 -7.78 -14.26
C SER A 398 15.93 -9.21 -14.04
N THR A 399 16.26 -9.92 -15.13
CA THR A 399 16.87 -11.26 -15.08
C THR A 399 18.31 -11.21 -14.57
N GLU A 400 19.08 -10.20 -14.95
CA GLU A 400 20.47 -10.05 -14.50
C GLU A 400 20.55 -9.58 -13.04
N LEU A 401 19.68 -8.65 -12.62
CA LEU A 401 19.54 -8.24 -11.22
C LEU A 401 19.13 -9.41 -10.32
N SER A 402 18.23 -10.26 -10.80
CA SER A 402 17.80 -11.47 -10.11
C SER A 402 18.79 -12.64 -10.20
N LYS A 403 19.93 -12.51 -10.89
CA LYS A 403 21.06 -13.45 -10.78
C LYS A 403 22.15 -12.96 -9.83
N ASN A 404 22.14 -11.68 -9.49
CA ASN A 404 23.15 -11.10 -8.62
C ASN A 404 22.90 -11.48 -7.16
N ASP A 405 23.64 -12.49 -6.67
CA ASP A 405 23.48 -13.04 -5.32
C ASP A 405 23.64 -11.98 -4.22
N HIS A 406 24.51 -10.99 -4.40
CA HIS A 406 24.72 -9.94 -3.41
C HIS A 406 23.53 -8.97 -3.34
N LEU A 407 23.03 -8.48 -4.48
CA LEU A 407 21.86 -7.60 -4.51
C LEU A 407 20.63 -8.33 -3.96
N ARG A 408 20.44 -9.58 -4.38
CA ARG A 408 19.38 -10.45 -3.86
C ARG A 408 19.53 -10.66 -2.37
N ALA A 409 20.71 -10.94 -1.85
CA ALA A 409 20.92 -11.14 -0.43
C ALA A 409 20.51 -9.88 0.35
N VAL A 410 20.98 -8.71 -0.07
CA VAL A 410 20.66 -7.45 0.61
C VAL A 410 19.16 -7.18 0.62
N LEU A 411 18.45 -7.37 -0.51
CA LEU A 411 17.03 -7.04 -0.57
C LEU A 411 16.12 -8.16 -0.02
N ASN A 412 16.48 -9.44 -0.17
CA ASN A 412 15.72 -10.57 0.36
C ASN A 412 15.73 -10.64 1.88
N LEU A 413 16.77 -10.12 2.55
CA LEU A 413 16.79 -10.04 4.02
C LEU A 413 15.56 -9.30 4.54
N SER A 414 15.15 -8.22 3.88
CA SER A 414 13.95 -7.48 4.25
C SER A 414 12.67 -8.29 4.02
N TYR A 415 12.58 -9.02 2.90
CA TYR A 415 11.43 -9.87 2.57
C TYR A 415 11.24 -11.03 3.57
N HIS A 416 12.33 -11.70 3.94
CA HIS A 416 12.29 -12.86 4.83
C HIS A 416 12.01 -12.52 6.29
N ASP A 417 12.13 -11.25 6.69
CA ASP A 417 11.73 -10.75 8.02
C ASP A 417 10.22 -10.45 8.11
N LEU A 418 9.50 -10.41 6.98
CA LEU A 418 8.05 -10.17 6.99
C LEU A 418 7.26 -11.36 7.54
N SER A 419 6.14 -11.06 8.21
CA SER A 419 5.11 -12.05 8.56
C SER A 419 4.39 -12.59 7.31
N GLY A 420 3.67 -13.71 7.44
CA GLY A 420 3.01 -14.37 6.31
C GLY A 420 2.04 -13.47 5.54
N ASP A 421 1.12 -12.79 6.23
CA ASP A 421 0.13 -11.89 5.63
C ASP A 421 0.83 -10.75 4.85
N LEU A 422 1.89 -10.16 5.44
CA LEU A 422 2.67 -9.07 4.82
C LEU A 422 3.40 -9.50 3.56
N ARG A 423 3.94 -10.74 3.51
CA ARG A 423 4.60 -11.28 2.31
C ARG A 423 3.62 -11.37 1.15
N ASN A 424 2.43 -11.91 1.39
CA ASN A 424 1.40 -12.00 0.34
C ASN A 424 1.00 -10.60 -0.15
N CYS A 425 0.79 -9.64 0.76
CA CYS A 425 0.49 -8.25 0.42
C CYS A 425 1.58 -7.61 -0.46
N LEU A 426 2.86 -7.79 -0.09
CA LEU A 426 3.99 -7.28 -0.85
C LEU A 426 4.12 -7.94 -2.23
N LEU A 427 4.07 -9.28 -2.30
CA LEU A 427 4.13 -9.99 -3.58
C LEU A 427 2.96 -9.61 -4.48
N TYR A 428 1.78 -9.37 -3.92
CA TYR A 428 0.60 -8.94 -4.67
C TYR A 428 0.81 -7.56 -5.33
N CYS A 429 1.49 -6.63 -4.67
CA CYS A 429 1.83 -5.33 -5.26
C CYS A 429 2.67 -5.45 -6.54
N SER A 430 3.42 -6.54 -6.74
CA SER A 430 4.19 -6.77 -7.97
C SER A 430 3.32 -7.02 -9.22
N LEU A 431 2.02 -7.29 -9.04
CA LEU A 431 1.05 -7.42 -10.14
C LEU A 431 0.84 -6.09 -10.88
N PHE A 432 1.06 -4.96 -10.22
CA PHE A 432 0.89 -3.65 -10.85
C PHE A 432 2.13 -3.28 -11.68
N PRO A 433 2.00 -2.42 -12.71
CA PRO A 433 3.13 -1.93 -13.50
C PRO A 433 4.18 -1.17 -12.69
N GLU A 434 5.36 -0.98 -13.28
CA GLU A 434 6.39 -0.03 -12.83
C GLU A 434 5.75 1.37 -12.64
N ASP A 435 6.16 2.07 -11.57
CA ASP A 435 5.67 3.40 -11.17
C ASP A 435 4.15 3.56 -10.98
N TYR A 436 3.38 2.46 -11.01
CA TYR A 436 1.92 2.55 -10.92
C TYR A 436 1.48 3.07 -9.54
N PRO A 437 0.75 4.21 -9.48
CA PRO A 437 0.28 4.76 -8.22
C PRO A 437 -0.86 3.89 -7.67
N MET A 438 -0.55 3.08 -6.67
CA MET A 438 -1.52 2.21 -6.02
C MET A 438 -2.29 3.00 -4.95
N SER A 439 -3.61 3.10 -5.12
CA SER A 439 -4.50 3.69 -4.11
C SER A 439 -4.57 2.82 -2.87
N ARG A 440 -4.43 3.43 -1.68
CA ARG A 440 -4.62 2.76 -0.38
C ARG A 440 -5.95 2.01 -0.32
N GLU A 441 -7.05 2.68 -0.67
CA GLU A 441 -8.38 2.10 -0.56
C GLU A 441 -8.57 0.89 -1.47
N SER A 442 -8.04 0.96 -2.70
CA SER A 442 -8.10 -0.16 -3.64
C SER A 442 -7.25 -1.33 -3.17
N LEU A 443 -6.00 -1.08 -2.75
CA LEU A 443 -5.11 -2.14 -2.24
C LEU A 443 -5.70 -2.86 -1.03
N VAL A 444 -6.25 -2.11 -0.07
CA VAL A 444 -6.92 -2.69 1.11
C VAL A 444 -8.05 -3.62 0.69
N ARG A 445 -8.95 -3.16 -0.19
CA ARG A 445 -10.08 -3.98 -0.68
C ARG A 445 -9.60 -5.21 -1.45
N LEU A 446 -8.54 -5.08 -2.26
CA LEU A 446 -7.96 -6.20 -3.01
C LEU A 446 -7.35 -7.25 -2.08
N TRP A 447 -6.54 -6.87 -1.10
CA TRP A 447 -5.94 -7.81 -0.15
C TRP A 447 -6.97 -8.53 0.72
N VAL A 448 -8.03 -7.82 1.12
CA VAL A 448 -9.17 -8.42 1.82
C VAL A 448 -9.92 -9.40 0.90
N ALA A 449 -10.16 -9.04 -0.35
CA ALA A 449 -10.83 -9.92 -1.31
C ALA A 449 -10.01 -11.20 -1.58
N GLU A 450 -8.70 -11.08 -1.76
CA GLU A 450 -7.77 -12.22 -1.86
C GLU A 450 -7.79 -13.13 -0.63
N GLY A 451 -8.22 -12.62 0.52
CA GLY A 451 -8.20 -13.35 1.79
C GLY A 451 -6.81 -13.42 2.42
N PHE A 452 -5.89 -12.51 2.08
CA PHE A 452 -4.60 -12.38 2.75
C PHE A 452 -4.74 -11.86 4.18
N VAL A 453 -5.87 -11.20 4.46
CA VAL A 453 -6.12 -10.54 5.73
C VAL A 453 -7.46 -10.99 6.30
N CYS A 454 -7.44 -11.42 7.55
CA CYS A 454 -8.61 -11.79 8.35
C CYS A 454 -8.80 -10.81 9.52
N SER A 455 -9.99 -10.77 10.09
CA SER A 455 -10.25 -10.02 11.33
C SER A 455 -9.36 -10.53 12.48
N LYS A 456 -8.85 -9.61 13.29
CA LYS A 456 -8.02 -9.91 14.47
C LYS A 456 -8.60 -9.18 15.68
N GLY A 457 -9.10 -9.93 16.66
CA GLY A 457 -9.82 -9.36 17.80
C GLY A 457 -11.03 -8.55 17.34
N ASN A 458 -11.10 -7.28 17.72
CA ASN A 458 -12.18 -6.36 17.34
C ASN A 458 -11.94 -5.63 16.00
N SER A 459 -10.77 -5.80 15.37
CA SER A 459 -10.42 -5.09 14.14
C SER A 459 -11.02 -5.75 12.91
N THR A 460 -11.55 -4.90 12.01
CA THR A 460 -12.07 -5.33 10.71
C THR A 460 -10.94 -5.80 9.79
N PRO A 461 -11.20 -6.66 8.79
CA PRO A 461 -10.19 -7.05 7.80
C PRO A 461 -9.54 -5.86 7.10
N GLU A 462 -10.32 -4.80 6.84
CA GLU A 462 -9.87 -3.55 6.22
C GLU A 462 -8.87 -2.80 7.12
N GLU A 463 -9.13 -2.70 8.42
CA GLU A 463 -8.21 -2.08 9.39
C GLU A 463 -6.90 -2.88 9.51
N VAL A 464 -6.98 -4.21 9.55
CA VAL A 464 -5.78 -5.06 9.57
C VAL A 464 -4.98 -4.91 8.27
N ALA A 465 -5.66 -4.80 7.12
CA ALA A 465 -5.01 -4.59 5.82
C ALA A 465 -4.36 -3.20 5.72
N GLU A 466 -4.99 -2.16 6.28
CA GLU A 466 -4.40 -0.83 6.39
C GLU A 466 -3.16 -0.81 7.31
N GLY A 467 -3.20 -1.56 8.41
CA GLY A 467 -2.04 -1.80 9.26
C GLY A 467 -0.91 -2.50 8.50
N ASN A 468 -1.23 -3.50 7.68
CA ASN A 468 -0.24 -4.18 6.83
C ASN A 468 0.39 -3.24 5.79
N LEU A 469 -0.40 -2.37 5.13
CA LEU A 469 0.13 -1.37 4.19
C LEU A 469 1.10 -0.42 4.90
N THR A 470 0.66 0.06 6.07
CA THR A 470 1.44 0.97 6.91
C THR A 470 2.77 0.35 7.32
N GLU A 471 2.77 -0.93 7.68
CA GLU A 471 4.00 -1.67 8.03
C GLU A 471 4.95 -1.85 6.84
N LEU A 472 4.44 -2.14 5.63
CA LEU A 472 5.28 -2.22 4.42
C LEU A 472 5.95 -0.88 4.09
N ILE A 473 5.26 0.23 4.33
CA ILE A 473 5.79 1.58 4.16
C ILE A 473 6.82 1.91 5.23
N TYR A 474 6.55 1.60 6.50
CA TYR A 474 7.53 1.79 7.59
C TYR A 474 8.80 0.96 7.39
N ARG A 475 8.71 -0.20 6.73
CA ARG A 475 9.85 -1.04 6.34
C ARG A 475 10.57 -0.58 5.06
N ASN A 476 10.20 0.59 4.53
CA ASN A 476 10.75 1.18 3.31
C ASN A 476 10.70 0.23 2.09
N MET A 477 9.64 -0.58 1.98
CA MET A 477 9.39 -1.45 0.81
C MET A 477 8.37 -0.85 -0.17
N LEU A 478 7.55 0.08 0.31
CA LEU A 478 6.63 0.89 -0.48
C LEU A 478 6.90 2.37 -0.20
N GLU A 479 6.83 3.19 -1.24
CA GLU A 479 7.05 4.63 -1.16
C GLU A 479 5.74 5.38 -1.16
N VAL A 480 5.56 6.31 -0.22
CA VAL A 480 4.41 7.22 -0.22
C VAL A 480 4.61 8.26 -1.33
N LYS A 481 3.62 8.38 -2.22
CA LYS A 481 3.61 9.44 -3.25
C LYS A 481 2.72 10.61 -2.83
N GLU A 482 1.55 10.30 -2.28
CA GLU A 482 0.60 11.32 -1.82
C GLU A 482 0.00 10.92 -0.48
N THR A 483 -0.22 11.91 0.38
CA THR A 483 -0.99 11.76 1.61
C THR A 483 -2.39 12.34 1.43
N ASP A 484 -3.38 11.71 2.05
CA ASP A 484 -4.72 12.24 2.16
C ASP A 484 -4.76 13.41 3.15
N GLU A 485 -5.95 13.96 3.31
CA GLU A 485 -6.18 15.19 4.06
C GLU A 485 -6.07 15.01 5.57
N LEU A 486 -6.09 13.75 6.03
CA LEU A 486 -5.86 13.36 7.41
C LEU A 486 -4.37 13.05 7.67
N GLY A 487 -3.50 13.23 6.67
CA GLY A 487 -2.09 12.87 6.73
C GLY A 487 -1.83 11.37 6.62
N ARG A 488 -2.83 10.57 6.23
CA ARG A 488 -2.66 9.15 5.95
C ARG A 488 -2.16 8.96 4.53
N VAL A 489 -1.73 7.75 4.20
CA VAL A 489 -1.30 7.44 2.83
C VAL A 489 -2.52 7.43 1.90
N SER A 490 -2.47 8.24 0.85
CA SER A 490 -3.47 8.21 -0.23
C SER A 490 -3.03 7.23 -1.32
N THR A 491 -1.82 7.43 -1.84
CA THR A 491 -1.22 6.61 -2.89
C THR A 491 0.22 6.24 -2.56
N CYS A 492 0.62 5.03 -2.94
CA CYS A 492 1.99 4.55 -2.81
C CYS A 492 2.45 3.81 -4.07
N THR A 493 3.76 3.70 -4.25
CA THR A 493 4.37 2.89 -5.33
C THR A 493 5.37 1.88 -4.75
N MET A 494 5.73 0.89 -5.55
CA MET A 494 6.85 0.00 -5.27
C MET A 494 8.02 0.40 -6.15
N HIS A 495 9.20 0.59 -5.58
CA HIS A 495 10.42 0.87 -6.33
C HIS A 495 10.72 -0.26 -7.33
N ASP A 496 11.18 0.04 -8.53
CA ASP A 496 11.32 -0.95 -9.62
C ASP A 496 12.19 -2.15 -9.27
N ILE A 497 13.36 -1.93 -8.65
CA ILE A 497 14.24 -3.01 -8.16
C ILE A 497 13.54 -3.88 -7.09
N MET A 498 12.71 -3.29 -6.21
CA MET A 498 11.93 -4.06 -5.24
C MET A 498 10.85 -4.89 -5.94
N ARG A 499 10.23 -4.33 -6.97
CA ARG A 499 9.24 -5.00 -7.81
C ARG A 499 9.85 -6.17 -8.57
N ASP A 500 11.02 -6.00 -9.17
CA ASP A 500 11.77 -7.06 -9.86
C ASP A 500 12.11 -8.22 -8.91
N LEU A 501 12.52 -7.89 -7.68
CA LEU A 501 12.73 -8.91 -6.65
C LEU A 501 11.42 -9.64 -6.30
N ALA A 502 10.35 -8.90 -6.05
CA ALA A 502 9.05 -9.47 -5.71
C ALA A 502 8.52 -10.37 -6.85
N LEU A 503 8.69 -9.98 -8.11
CA LEU A 503 8.34 -10.80 -9.27
C LEU A 503 9.19 -12.08 -9.35
N CYS A 504 10.49 -11.97 -9.08
CA CYS A 504 11.38 -13.12 -9.07
C CYS A 504 10.96 -14.13 -7.98
N VAL A 505 10.74 -13.66 -6.76
CA VAL A 505 10.26 -14.48 -5.65
C VAL A 505 8.88 -15.06 -5.98
N ALA A 506 7.96 -14.25 -6.51
CA ALA A 506 6.62 -14.73 -6.85
C ALA A 506 6.63 -15.78 -7.96
N SER A 507 7.56 -15.69 -8.92
CA SER A 507 7.77 -16.69 -9.96
C SER A 507 8.31 -18.01 -9.37
N GLU A 508 9.33 -17.93 -8.51
CA GLU A 508 9.88 -19.09 -7.78
C GLU A 508 8.82 -19.79 -6.92
N GLU A 509 7.96 -19.02 -6.27
CA GLU A 509 6.89 -19.52 -5.40
C GLU A 509 5.59 -19.89 -6.16
N GLN A 510 5.56 -19.71 -7.49
CA GLN A 510 4.35 -19.85 -8.34
C GLN A 510 3.15 -19.05 -7.81
N PHE A 511 3.43 -17.90 -7.21
CA PHE A 511 2.44 -17.03 -6.59
C PHE A 511 1.78 -16.06 -7.59
N VAL A 512 2.58 -15.48 -8.49
CA VAL A 512 2.15 -14.52 -9.53
C VAL A 512 2.80 -14.87 -10.86
N CYS A 513 2.05 -14.69 -11.93
CA CYS A 513 2.53 -14.65 -13.31
C CYS A 513 2.31 -13.25 -13.89
N ALA A 514 3.38 -12.53 -14.21
CA ALA A 514 3.34 -11.20 -14.84
C ALA A 514 4.18 -11.16 -16.12
N ASN A 515 4.20 -12.26 -16.88
CA ASN A 515 5.02 -12.41 -18.07
C ASN A 515 4.30 -11.93 -19.33
N ASP A 516 5.09 -11.73 -20.39
CA ASP A 516 4.59 -11.42 -21.73
C ASP A 516 3.78 -12.58 -22.36
N TYR A 517 3.06 -12.23 -23.42
CA TYR A 517 2.20 -13.13 -24.18
C TYR A 517 2.93 -14.41 -24.67
N ALA A 518 4.18 -14.28 -25.13
CA ALA A 518 4.94 -15.38 -25.73
C ALA A 518 5.28 -16.46 -24.70
N THR A 519 5.51 -16.04 -23.45
CA THR A 519 5.86 -16.95 -22.35
C THR A 519 4.63 -17.73 -21.88
N LEU A 520 3.45 -17.11 -21.84
CA LEU A 520 2.20 -17.73 -21.33
C LEU A 520 1.70 -18.95 -22.12
N ILE A 521 1.93 -18.99 -23.44
CA ILE A 521 1.54 -20.14 -24.29
C ILE A 521 2.27 -21.42 -23.85
N HIS A 522 3.47 -21.28 -23.27
CA HIS A 522 4.32 -22.38 -22.82
C HIS A 522 4.22 -22.64 -21.31
N MET A 523 3.36 -21.91 -20.58
CA MET A 523 3.29 -21.98 -19.11
C MET A 523 2.30 -22.99 -18.57
N ASN A 524 2.52 -23.35 -17.31
CA ASN A 524 1.64 -24.23 -16.53
C ASN A 524 0.22 -23.64 -16.45
N LYS A 525 -0.81 -24.48 -16.57
CA LYS A 525 -2.23 -24.12 -16.40
C LYS A 525 -2.63 -23.84 -14.94
N ASP A 526 -1.74 -24.11 -13.98
CA ASP A 526 -1.93 -23.89 -12.55
C ASP A 526 -1.68 -22.42 -12.11
N VAL A 527 -1.67 -21.46 -13.03
CA VAL A 527 -1.51 -20.03 -12.69
C VAL A 527 -2.68 -19.59 -11.79
N ARG A 528 -2.31 -19.09 -10.61
CA ARG A 528 -3.23 -18.58 -9.58
C ARG A 528 -3.54 -17.10 -9.75
N ARG A 529 -2.54 -16.29 -10.08
CA ARG A 529 -2.66 -14.84 -10.22
C ARG A 529 -1.97 -14.38 -11.47
N LEU A 530 -2.70 -13.65 -12.31
CA LEU A 530 -2.21 -13.18 -13.59
C LEU A 530 -2.28 -11.65 -13.64
N SER A 531 -1.17 -11.02 -14.01
CA SER A 531 -1.17 -9.64 -14.47
C SER A 531 -1.02 -9.61 -15.99
N SER A 532 -1.96 -8.95 -16.67
CA SER A 532 -1.90 -8.67 -18.11
C SER A 532 -1.63 -7.19 -18.43
N CYS A 533 -1.17 -6.43 -17.44
CA CYS A 533 -0.87 -5.01 -17.61
C CYS A 533 0.28 -4.83 -18.62
N GLY A 534 0.15 -3.88 -19.55
CA GLY A 534 1.20 -3.55 -20.52
C GLY A 534 1.38 -4.56 -21.67
N TRP A 535 0.51 -5.56 -21.82
CA TRP A 535 0.59 -6.48 -22.96
C TRP A 535 0.35 -5.78 -24.30
N LYS A 536 1.32 -5.93 -25.20
CA LYS A 536 1.26 -5.45 -26.58
C LYS A 536 1.09 -6.65 -27.51
N GLY A 537 -0.14 -6.97 -27.91
CA GLY A 537 -0.39 -8.11 -28.80
C GLY A 537 -1.83 -8.22 -29.26
N ASN A 538 -2.02 -8.53 -30.55
CA ASN A 538 -3.32 -8.59 -31.25
C ASN A 538 -3.97 -10.00 -31.24
N THR A 539 -3.40 -10.96 -30.52
CA THR A 539 -3.84 -12.36 -30.58
C THR A 539 -4.79 -12.70 -29.44
N ALA A 540 -6.02 -13.05 -29.79
CA ALA A 540 -7.03 -13.47 -28.85
C ALA A 540 -6.60 -14.74 -28.09
N LEU A 541 -6.43 -14.62 -26.77
CA LEU A 541 -6.08 -15.74 -25.90
C LEU A 541 -7.26 -16.72 -25.83
N LYS A 542 -7.04 -17.94 -26.31
CA LYS A 542 -7.84 -19.11 -25.92
C LYS A 542 -7.05 -19.98 -24.94
N ILE A 543 -6.42 -19.36 -23.94
CA ILE A 543 -5.72 -20.09 -22.87
C ILE A 543 -6.72 -20.33 -21.73
N LYS A 544 -6.85 -21.59 -21.32
CA LYS A 544 -7.72 -22.02 -20.22
C LYS A 544 -6.89 -22.04 -18.94
N LEU A 545 -7.26 -21.21 -17.97
CA LEU A 545 -6.61 -21.12 -16.66
C LEU A 545 -7.58 -21.52 -15.54
N PRO A 546 -7.96 -22.80 -15.41
CA PRO A 546 -9.05 -23.24 -14.54
C PRO A 546 -8.81 -22.96 -13.04
N ARG A 547 -7.56 -22.73 -12.64
CA ARG A 547 -7.13 -22.47 -11.26
C ARG A 547 -6.89 -20.97 -10.96
N LEU A 548 -7.24 -20.09 -11.90
CA LEU A 548 -7.04 -18.65 -11.76
C LEU A 548 -7.94 -18.08 -10.64
N ARG A 549 -7.33 -17.34 -9.73
CA ARG A 549 -7.97 -16.61 -8.61
C ARG A 549 -7.92 -15.10 -8.80
N THR A 550 -6.90 -14.57 -9.48
CA THR A 550 -6.76 -13.13 -9.70
C THR A 550 -6.45 -12.84 -11.15
N LEU A 551 -7.17 -11.88 -11.73
CA LEU A 551 -6.80 -11.24 -12.97
C LEU A 551 -6.71 -9.73 -12.77
N VAL A 552 -5.51 -9.17 -12.95
CA VAL A 552 -5.26 -7.73 -12.94
C VAL A 552 -4.87 -7.30 -14.34
N SER A 553 -5.68 -6.42 -14.94
CA SER A 553 -5.48 -5.90 -16.29
C SER A 553 -5.72 -4.40 -16.30
N VAL A 554 -4.82 -3.64 -15.68
CA VAL A 554 -4.93 -2.18 -15.56
C VAL A 554 -4.32 -1.50 -16.78
N GLY A 555 -5.02 -0.50 -17.33
CA GLY A 555 -4.51 0.33 -18.42
C GLY A 555 -4.24 -0.45 -19.71
N ALA A 556 -4.86 -1.62 -19.87
CA ALA A 556 -4.74 -2.43 -21.07
C ALA A 556 -5.45 -1.72 -22.24
N ILE A 557 -4.68 -1.07 -23.10
CA ILE A 557 -5.12 -0.45 -24.37
C ILE A 557 -5.47 -1.52 -25.42
N SER A 558 -5.87 -2.72 -25.00
CA SER A 558 -6.04 -3.85 -25.91
C SER A 558 -7.09 -3.51 -26.96
N SER A 559 -6.78 -3.81 -28.21
CA SER A 559 -7.67 -3.69 -29.37
C SER A 559 -8.91 -4.59 -29.31
N MET A 560 -9.08 -5.41 -28.25
CA MET A 560 -10.24 -6.29 -28.06
C MET A 560 -10.79 -6.24 -26.61
N PRO A 561 -11.98 -5.63 -26.40
CA PRO A 561 -12.70 -5.56 -25.12
C PRO A 561 -12.96 -6.91 -24.43
N ALA A 562 -12.90 -8.03 -25.17
CA ALA A 562 -13.33 -9.36 -24.71
C ALA A 562 -12.20 -10.24 -24.12
N MET A 563 -10.95 -9.78 -24.13
CA MET A 563 -9.79 -10.58 -23.76
C MET A 563 -9.74 -11.01 -22.28
N PRO A 564 -9.93 -10.10 -21.31
CA PRO A 564 -9.91 -10.48 -19.89
C PRO A 564 -11.01 -11.50 -19.54
N PHE A 565 -12.14 -11.36 -20.22
CA PHE A 565 -13.28 -12.25 -20.13
C PHE A 565 -13.02 -13.63 -20.71
N SER A 566 -12.31 -13.73 -21.84
CA SER A 566 -11.95 -15.02 -22.46
C SER A 566 -11.04 -15.88 -21.57
N VAL A 567 -10.14 -15.24 -20.81
CA VAL A 567 -9.25 -15.92 -19.84
C VAL A 567 -10.02 -16.39 -18.59
N SER A 568 -11.06 -15.64 -18.21
CA SER A 568 -11.77 -15.81 -16.96
C SER A 568 -12.99 -16.74 -17.06
N SER A 569 -13.52 -16.97 -18.26
CA SER A 569 -14.81 -17.68 -18.46
C SER A 569 -14.81 -19.14 -18.01
N GLU A 570 -13.65 -19.77 -17.87
CA GLU A 570 -13.51 -21.17 -17.41
C GLU A 570 -12.91 -21.28 -15.99
N SER A 571 -12.71 -20.15 -15.32
CA SER A 571 -11.99 -20.06 -14.04
C SER A 571 -12.95 -19.88 -12.88
N SER A 572 -13.68 -20.94 -12.51
CA SER A 572 -14.74 -20.86 -11.48
C SER A 572 -14.25 -20.39 -10.10
N TYR A 573 -12.94 -20.49 -9.83
CA TYR A 573 -12.28 -20.05 -8.60
C TYR A 573 -11.84 -18.59 -8.60
N LEU A 574 -12.10 -17.83 -9.68
CA LEU A 574 -11.73 -16.43 -9.79
C LEU A 574 -12.35 -15.64 -8.63
N THR A 575 -11.49 -14.95 -7.89
CA THR A 575 -11.79 -14.20 -6.67
C THR A 575 -11.72 -12.70 -6.91
N VAL A 576 -10.73 -12.25 -7.68
CA VAL A 576 -10.51 -10.84 -8.00
C VAL A 576 -10.44 -10.67 -9.51
N LEU A 577 -11.26 -9.75 -10.02
CA LEU A 577 -11.23 -9.28 -11.40
C LEU A 577 -11.05 -7.77 -11.40
N GLU A 578 -9.85 -7.28 -11.69
CA GLU A 578 -9.50 -5.86 -11.72
C GLU A 578 -9.17 -5.43 -13.15
N LEU A 579 -10.06 -4.66 -13.77
CA LEU A 579 -10.02 -4.24 -15.18
C LEU A 579 -10.06 -2.71 -15.31
N GLN A 580 -9.68 -1.98 -14.26
CA GLN A 580 -9.62 -0.52 -14.29
C GLN A 580 -8.87 0.01 -15.53
N ASP A 581 -9.37 1.11 -16.10
CA ASP A 581 -8.79 1.76 -17.27
C ASP A 581 -8.77 0.89 -18.55
N SER A 582 -9.57 -0.19 -18.59
CA SER A 582 -9.71 -1.03 -19.78
C SER A 582 -10.80 -0.53 -20.73
N GLU A 583 -10.62 -0.83 -22.01
CA GLU A 583 -11.56 -0.49 -23.11
C GLU A 583 -12.83 -1.36 -23.16
N ILE A 584 -13.27 -1.86 -22.02
CA ILE A 584 -14.40 -2.79 -21.90
C ILE A 584 -15.73 -2.04 -22.01
N THR A 585 -16.64 -2.55 -22.85
CA THR A 585 -17.97 -1.94 -23.10
C THR A 585 -19.13 -2.73 -22.50
N GLU A 586 -18.92 -3.99 -22.13
CA GLU A 586 -19.98 -4.89 -21.67
C GLU A 586 -19.42 -5.98 -20.74
N VAL A 587 -20.22 -6.36 -19.74
CA VAL A 587 -19.90 -7.46 -18.82
C VAL A 587 -20.72 -8.68 -19.23
N PRO A 588 -20.10 -9.81 -19.57
CA PRO A 588 -20.81 -10.96 -20.11
C PRO A 588 -21.66 -11.67 -19.05
N ALA A 589 -22.81 -12.22 -19.46
CA ALA A 589 -23.75 -12.87 -18.56
C ALA A 589 -23.17 -14.10 -17.83
N TRP A 590 -22.13 -14.75 -18.36
CA TRP A 590 -21.48 -15.85 -17.66
C TRP A 590 -20.72 -15.39 -16.41
N ILE A 591 -20.49 -14.09 -16.16
CA ILE A 591 -19.83 -13.61 -14.94
C ILE A 591 -20.49 -14.19 -13.67
N GLY A 592 -21.82 -14.35 -13.69
CA GLY A 592 -22.59 -14.94 -12.59
C GLY A 592 -22.35 -16.43 -12.36
N THR A 593 -21.52 -17.11 -13.15
CA THR A 593 -21.06 -18.49 -12.88
C THR A 593 -19.80 -18.52 -12.01
N LEU A 594 -19.09 -17.39 -11.87
CA LEU A 594 -17.87 -17.27 -11.09
C LEU A 594 -18.20 -17.12 -9.60
N PHE A 595 -18.52 -18.25 -8.98
CA PHE A 595 -19.06 -18.28 -7.62
C PHE A 595 -18.11 -17.73 -6.55
N ASN A 596 -16.81 -17.73 -6.81
CA ASN A 596 -15.79 -17.30 -5.84
C ASN A 596 -15.47 -15.81 -5.93
N LEU A 597 -16.06 -15.06 -6.86
CA LEU A 597 -15.76 -13.64 -7.03
C LEU A 597 -16.12 -12.84 -5.78
N ARG A 598 -15.14 -12.06 -5.30
CA ARG A 598 -15.22 -11.16 -4.15
C ARG A 598 -14.97 -9.71 -4.54
N TYR A 599 -14.23 -9.47 -5.62
CA TYR A 599 -13.92 -8.13 -6.11
C TYR A 599 -14.10 -8.04 -7.62
N ILE A 600 -14.85 -7.02 -8.06
CA ILE A 600 -14.97 -6.63 -9.46
C ILE A 600 -14.60 -5.15 -9.57
N GLY A 601 -13.51 -4.84 -10.27
CA GLY A 601 -13.06 -3.50 -10.62
C GLY A 601 -13.26 -3.24 -12.11
N LEU A 602 -14.11 -2.28 -12.42
CA LEU A 602 -14.47 -1.82 -13.77
C LEU A 602 -14.35 -0.30 -13.88
N ARG A 603 -13.58 0.33 -12.97
CA ARG A 603 -13.46 1.77 -12.90
C ARG A 603 -12.88 2.34 -14.19
N ARG A 604 -13.40 3.47 -14.67
CA ARG A 604 -12.99 4.10 -15.93
C ARG A 604 -13.04 3.16 -17.15
N THR A 605 -14.04 2.29 -17.18
CA THR A 605 -14.38 1.49 -18.36
C THR A 605 -15.60 2.08 -19.07
N LYS A 606 -15.92 1.59 -20.27
CA LYS A 606 -17.04 2.06 -21.08
C LYS A 606 -18.32 1.24 -20.88
N VAL A 607 -18.36 0.39 -19.85
CA VAL A 607 -19.48 -0.51 -19.54
C VAL A 607 -20.79 0.27 -19.36
N ARG A 608 -21.86 -0.19 -20.01
CA ARG A 608 -23.18 0.48 -20.01
C ARG A 608 -24.22 -0.16 -19.09
N SER A 609 -24.05 -1.44 -18.77
CA SER A 609 -24.96 -2.17 -17.91
C SER A 609 -24.27 -3.39 -17.28
N LEU A 610 -24.82 -3.84 -16.14
CA LEU A 610 -24.46 -5.11 -15.53
C LEU A 610 -25.50 -6.18 -15.93
N PRO A 611 -25.09 -7.43 -16.21
CA PRO A 611 -26.03 -8.49 -16.52
C PRO A 611 -26.82 -8.92 -15.28
N ASP A 612 -28.06 -9.38 -15.47
CA ASP A 612 -28.92 -9.89 -14.38
C ASP A 612 -28.26 -11.02 -13.57
N SER A 613 -27.35 -11.77 -14.20
CA SER A 613 -26.62 -12.87 -13.57
C SER A 613 -25.70 -12.44 -12.43
N VAL A 614 -25.37 -11.15 -12.29
CA VAL A 614 -24.63 -10.61 -11.14
C VAL A 614 -25.30 -10.96 -9.81
N GLU A 615 -26.63 -11.16 -9.80
CA GLU A 615 -27.38 -11.59 -8.62
C GLU A 615 -26.93 -12.93 -8.02
N LYS A 616 -26.20 -13.74 -8.78
CA LYS A 616 -25.69 -15.05 -8.37
C LYS A 616 -24.35 -14.96 -7.64
N LEU A 617 -23.69 -13.81 -7.68
CA LEU A 617 -22.37 -13.58 -7.08
C LEU A 617 -22.45 -13.40 -5.55
N SER A 618 -22.92 -14.43 -4.85
CA SER A 618 -23.19 -14.38 -3.40
C SER A 618 -21.97 -14.07 -2.53
N ASN A 619 -20.74 -14.26 -3.03
CA ASN A 619 -19.50 -13.95 -2.33
C ASN A 619 -18.93 -12.56 -2.65
N LEU A 620 -19.57 -11.78 -3.52
CA LEU A 620 -19.06 -10.47 -3.94
C LEU A 620 -19.06 -9.50 -2.76
N GLN A 621 -17.91 -8.89 -2.49
CA GLN A 621 -17.67 -7.95 -1.38
C GLN A 621 -17.45 -6.52 -1.87
N THR A 622 -16.81 -6.36 -3.02
CA THR A 622 -16.55 -5.05 -3.64
C THR A 622 -16.98 -5.06 -5.10
N LEU A 623 -17.78 -4.06 -5.48
CA LEU A 623 -18.10 -3.73 -6.86
C LEU A 623 -17.70 -2.28 -7.12
N ASP A 624 -16.65 -2.07 -7.90
CA ASP A 624 -16.20 -0.76 -8.36
C ASP A 624 -16.55 -0.56 -9.83
N ILE A 625 -17.56 0.27 -10.07
CA ILE A 625 -18.05 0.71 -11.37
C ILE A 625 -18.02 2.24 -11.45
N LYS A 626 -17.12 2.91 -10.70
CA LYS A 626 -16.93 4.36 -10.83
C LYS A 626 -16.47 4.74 -12.23
N GLN A 627 -16.97 5.87 -12.71
CA GLN A 627 -16.59 6.46 -13.98
C GLN A 627 -16.88 5.50 -15.14
N THR A 628 -18.00 4.78 -15.06
CA THR A 628 -18.54 3.94 -16.14
C THR A 628 -19.74 4.61 -16.80
N ASN A 629 -20.32 3.97 -17.82
CA ASN A 629 -21.55 4.42 -18.47
C ASN A 629 -22.81 3.73 -17.91
N ILE A 630 -22.74 3.09 -16.74
CA ILE A 630 -23.89 2.44 -16.10
C ILE A 630 -24.83 3.50 -15.53
N GLU A 631 -26.10 3.46 -15.92
CA GLU A 631 -27.12 4.40 -15.41
C GLU A 631 -27.96 3.81 -14.27
N THR A 632 -28.27 2.52 -14.35
CA THR A 632 -29.17 1.84 -13.42
C THR A 632 -28.54 0.53 -12.94
N LEU A 633 -28.70 0.22 -11.65
CA LEU A 633 -28.30 -1.07 -11.11
C LEU A 633 -29.39 -2.12 -11.33
N PRO A 634 -29.02 -3.37 -11.67
CA PRO A 634 -29.99 -4.45 -11.75
C PRO A 634 -30.61 -4.72 -10.36
N ARG A 635 -31.92 -5.00 -10.30
CA ARG A 635 -32.62 -5.31 -9.03
C ARG A 635 -31.97 -6.45 -8.26
N GLY A 636 -31.36 -7.39 -8.98
CA GLY A 636 -30.65 -8.53 -8.41
C GLY A 636 -29.46 -8.17 -7.51
N ILE A 637 -28.92 -6.95 -7.57
CA ILE A 637 -27.80 -6.51 -6.71
C ILE A 637 -28.15 -6.65 -5.21
N ALA A 638 -29.42 -6.43 -4.85
CA ALA A 638 -29.94 -6.55 -3.49
C ALA A 638 -29.90 -7.98 -2.91
N LYS A 639 -29.64 -8.99 -3.75
CA LYS A 639 -29.49 -10.39 -3.34
C LYS A 639 -28.07 -10.71 -2.87
N ILE A 640 -27.09 -9.84 -3.15
CA ILE A 640 -25.69 -10.03 -2.79
C ILE A 640 -25.47 -9.58 -1.34
N LYS A 641 -25.72 -10.48 -0.39
CA LYS A 641 -25.68 -10.17 1.05
C LYS A 641 -24.30 -9.83 1.59
N ASN A 642 -23.24 -10.33 0.95
CA ASN A 642 -21.86 -10.11 1.38
C ASN A 642 -21.23 -8.83 0.81
N LEU A 643 -21.98 -8.03 0.03
CA LEU A 643 -21.47 -6.80 -0.56
C LEU A 643 -21.24 -5.76 0.53
N ARG A 644 -20.00 -5.26 0.62
CA ARG A 644 -19.55 -4.25 1.59
C ARG A 644 -19.29 -2.91 0.93
N HIS A 645 -18.80 -2.91 -0.30
CA HIS A 645 -18.44 -1.69 -1.02
C HIS A 645 -19.09 -1.69 -2.40
N LEU A 646 -19.92 -0.66 -2.64
CA LEU A 646 -20.48 -0.33 -3.94
C LEU A 646 -20.01 1.07 -4.31
N LEU A 647 -19.12 1.13 -5.32
CA LEU A 647 -18.53 2.37 -5.83
C LEU A 647 -19.01 2.55 -7.27
N ALA A 648 -19.63 3.67 -7.57
CA ALA A 648 -20.37 3.91 -8.80
C ALA A 648 -20.52 5.40 -9.03
N ASP A 649 -20.32 5.83 -10.26
CA ASP A 649 -20.71 7.13 -10.76
C ASP A 649 -20.47 7.12 -12.27
N ARG A 650 -21.00 8.13 -12.94
CA ARG A 650 -20.71 8.42 -14.33
C ARG A 650 -20.16 9.84 -14.43
N TYR A 651 -19.10 10.03 -15.20
CA TYR A 651 -18.73 11.37 -15.62
C TYR A 651 -19.60 11.83 -16.78
N ALA A 652 -20.20 13.00 -16.63
CA ALA A 652 -20.87 13.71 -17.71
C ALA A 652 -19.96 14.79 -18.31
N ASP A 653 -19.04 15.35 -17.52
CA ASP A 653 -18.06 16.33 -17.97
C ASP A 653 -16.75 16.19 -17.19
N GLU A 654 -15.71 15.66 -17.84
CA GLU A 654 -14.39 15.48 -17.23
C GLU A 654 -13.70 16.80 -16.88
N LYS A 655 -14.05 17.91 -17.56
CA LYS A 655 -13.45 19.23 -17.32
C LYS A 655 -14.03 19.93 -16.09
N GLN A 656 -15.12 19.40 -15.51
CA GLN A 656 -15.83 19.98 -14.37
C GLN A 656 -16.32 21.43 -14.63
N THR A 657 -16.63 21.74 -15.88
CA THR A 657 -17.18 23.03 -16.32
C THR A 657 -18.68 23.13 -16.05
N GLU A 658 -19.39 22.02 -16.14
CA GLU A 658 -20.82 21.95 -15.86
C GLU A 658 -21.12 21.57 -14.40
N PHE A 659 -22.27 22.01 -13.89
CA PHE A 659 -22.72 21.67 -12.53
C PHE A 659 -22.75 20.15 -12.30
N ARG A 660 -23.40 19.40 -13.19
CA ARG A 660 -23.53 17.93 -13.10
C ARG A 660 -22.35 17.17 -13.72
N TYR A 661 -21.12 17.56 -13.41
CA TYR A 661 -19.92 16.92 -13.97
C TYR A 661 -19.78 15.43 -13.65
N PHE A 662 -20.31 14.98 -12.51
CA PHE A 662 -20.62 13.57 -12.24
C PHE A 662 -22.12 13.38 -11.95
N VAL A 663 -22.59 12.18 -12.24
CA VAL A 663 -23.98 11.73 -12.08
C VAL A 663 -23.99 10.43 -11.27
N GLY A 664 -24.82 10.39 -10.23
CA GLY A 664 -25.06 9.16 -9.45
C GLY A 664 -25.85 8.12 -10.25
N ILE A 665 -25.82 6.88 -9.80
CA ILE A 665 -26.57 5.77 -10.40
C ILE A 665 -27.95 5.58 -9.76
N GLN A 666 -28.92 5.08 -10.52
CA GLN A 666 -30.22 4.72 -9.96
C GLN A 666 -30.16 3.36 -9.27
N ALA A 667 -30.48 3.34 -7.98
CA ALA A 667 -30.52 2.12 -7.18
C ALA A 667 -31.93 1.50 -7.14
N PRO A 668 -32.05 0.17 -7.03
CA PRO A 668 -33.33 -0.50 -6.86
C PRO A 668 -33.89 -0.29 -5.45
N LYS A 669 -35.23 -0.38 -5.30
CA LYS A 669 -35.91 -0.21 -4.00
C LYS A 669 -35.47 -1.23 -2.95
N GLU A 670 -35.00 -2.39 -3.41
CA GLU A 670 -34.53 -3.49 -2.57
C GLU A 670 -33.11 -3.30 -2.03
N LEU A 671 -32.41 -2.21 -2.38
CA LEU A 671 -31.02 -1.95 -1.94
C LEU A 671 -30.79 -2.13 -0.42
N PRO A 672 -31.70 -1.70 0.49
CA PRO A 672 -31.51 -1.88 1.94
C PRO A 672 -31.45 -3.33 2.41
N ASN A 673 -31.75 -4.30 1.54
CA ASN A 673 -31.60 -5.70 1.85
C ASN A 673 -30.12 -6.12 1.96
N ILE A 674 -29.17 -5.26 1.60
CA ILE A 674 -27.73 -5.46 1.78
C ILE A 674 -27.31 -4.87 3.13
N GLU A 675 -27.62 -5.58 4.22
CA GLU A 675 -27.44 -5.10 5.60
C GLU A 675 -25.97 -4.83 5.97
N GLY A 676 -25.03 -5.53 5.32
CA GLY A 676 -23.58 -5.39 5.57
C GLY A 676 -22.89 -4.31 4.73
N LEU A 677 -23.63 -3.45 4.01
CA LEU A 677 -23.03 -2.44 3.14
C LEU A 677 -22.38 -1.31 3.97
N GLN A 678 -21.10 -1.05 3.72
CA GLN A 678 -20.29 -0.06 4.43
C GLN A 678 -19.98 1.17 3.57
N THR A 679 -19.86 1.00 2.26
CA THR A 679 -19.58 2.09 1.31
C THR A 679 -20.62 2.08 0.20
N LEU A 680 -21.31 3.20 0.03
CA LEU A 680 -22.25 3.44 -1.06
C LEU A 680 -21.93 4.78 -1.72
N GLU A 681 -21.18 4.72 -2.80
CA GLU A 681 -20.86 5.87 -3.64
C GLU A 681 -21.29 5.50 -5.03
N THR A 682 -22.04 6.25 -5.82
CA THR A 682 -22.83 7.46 -5.62
C THR A 682 -24.21 7.15 -6.18
N ILE A 683 -25.26 7.33 -5.41
CA ILE A 683 -26.64 7.01 -5.83
C ILE A 683 -27.46 8.27 -6.07
N GLN A 684 -28.48 8.19 -6.92
CA GLN A 684 -29.45 9.28 -7.10
C GLN A 684 -30.50 9.27 -5.98
N ALA A 685 -30.83 10.47 -5.49
CA ALA A 685 -31.99 10.71 -4.66
C ALA A 685 -33.27 10.32 -5.40
N ASN A 686 -34.19 9.72 -4.63
CA ASN A 686 -35.54 9.38 -5.06
C ASN A 686 -36.47 9.44 -3.84
N LYS A 687 -37.78 9.37 -4.07
CA LYS A 687 -38.82 9.51 -3.04
C LYS A 687 -38.73 8.48 -1.91
N ASP A 688 -38.19 7.30 -2.19
CA ASP A 688 -38.11 6.19 -1.24
C ASP A 688 -36.73 6.16 -0.52
N LEU A 689 -35.78 7.03 -0.90
CA LEU A 689 -34.40 6.95 -0.42
C LEU A 689 -34.29 7.15 1.10
N ALA A 690 -35.05 8.07 1.68
CA ALA A 690 -35.01 8.33 3.12
C ALA A 690 -35.35 7.06 3.94
N GLU A 691 -36.45 6.39 3.61
CA GLU A 691 -36.86 5.12 4.23
C GLU A 691 -35.83 4.00 4.00
N GLN A 692 -35.23 3.96 2.81
CA GLN A 692 -34.18 3.00 2.49
C GLN A 692 -32.96 3.18 3.41
N LEU A 693 -32.54 4.42 3.65
CA LEU A 693 -31.36 4.75 4.43
C LEU A 693 -31.50 4.41 5.92
N GLU A 694 -32.71 4.46 6.49
CA GLU A 694 -32.97 4.11 7.90
C GLU A 694 -32.56 2.66 8.25
N ARG A 695 -32.56 1.76 7.26
CA ARG A 695 -32.18 0.36 7.42
C ARG A 695 -30.70 0.08 7.18
N MET A 696 -29.92 1.07 6.72
CA MET A 696 -28.53 0.92 6.26
C MET A 696 -27.52 1.44 7.29
N VAL A 697 -27.67 1.00 8.54
CA VAL A 697 -26.92 1.52 9.71
C VAL A 697 -25.42 1.19 9.71
N GLN A 698 -24.97 0.28 8.84
CA GLN A 698 -23.55 -0.11 8.71
C GLN A 698 -22.75 0.83 7.78
N LEU A 699 -23.41 1.80 7.12
CA LEU A 699 -22.76 2.72 6.21
C LEU A 699 -21.77 3.64 6.94
N ARG A 700 -20.55 3.68 6.40
CA ARG A 700 -19.45 4.56 6.81
C ARG A 700 -19.21 5.66 5.79
N THR A 701 -19.49 5.38 4.53
CA THR A 701 -19.38 6.36 3.45
C THR A 701 -20.61 6.32 2.56
N LEU A 702 -21.22 7.48 2.32
CA LEU A 702 -22.44 7.61 1.51
C LEU A 702 -22.37 8.87 0.63
N TRP A 703 -22.51 8.69 -0.68
CA TRP A 703 -22.56 9.80 -1.64
C TRP A 703 -23.92 9.82 -2.35
N ILE A 704 -24.62 10.94 -2.28
CA ILE A 704 -25.96 11.13 -2.86
C ILE A 704 -25.93 12.28 -3.85
N ASP A 705 -26.40 12.01 -5.07
CA ASP A 705 -26.62 12.97 -6.15
C ASP A 705 -28.11 13.24 -6.34
N ASN A 706 -28.44 14.26 -7.13
CA ASN A 706 -29.79 14.55 -7.62
C ASN A 706 -30.81 14.97 -6.54
N ILE A 707 -30.34 15.51 -5.41
CA ILE A 707 -31.20 15.90 -4.27
C ILE A 707 -32.01 17.15 -4.64
N SER A 708 -33.33 17.10 -4.45
CA SER A 708 -34.18 18.30 -4.50
C SER A 708 -34.42 18.90 -3.12
N SER A 709 -34.75 20.19 -3.07
CA SER A 709 -35.13 20.90 -1.84
C SER A 709 -36.25 20.20 -1.07
N ALA A 710 -37.23 19.62 -1.77
CA ALA A 710 -38.35 18.88 -1.17
C ALA A 710 -37.93 17.57 -0.46
N GLU A 711 -36.79 16.99 -0.83
CA GLU A 711 -36.29 15.72 -0.27
C GLU A 711 -35.31 15.94 0.90
N CYS A 712 -34.77 17.16 1.06
CA CYS A 712 -33.74 17.48 2.04
C CYS A 712 -34.14 17.09 3.47
N ALA A 713 -35.34 17.48 3.91
CA ALA A 713 -35.78 17.24 5.28
C ALA A 713 -35.77 15.74 5.66
N ASN A 714 -36.30 14.88 4.78
CA ASN A 714 -36.41 13.45 5.05
C ASN A 714 -35.06 12.74 4.90
N ILE A 715 -34.30 13.04 3.83
CA ILE A 715 -33.00 12.41 3.60
C ILE A 715 -32.04 12.80 4.73
N PHE A 716 -31.98 14.07 5.11
CA PHE A 716 -31.01 14.53 6.11
C PHE A 716 -31.37 14.07 7.52
N ALA A 717 -32.67 13.93 7.84
CA ALA A 717 -33.09 13.28 9.08
C ALA A 717 -32.64 11.80 9.13
N ALA A 718 -32.78 11.05 8.03
CA ALA A 718 -32.31 9.67 7.96
C ALA A 718 -30.77 9.57 8.11
N LEU A 719 -30.02 10.46 7.46
CA LEU A 719 -28.55 10.54 7.58
C LEU A 719 -28.08 10.83 9.01
N SER A 720 -28.84 11.64 9.74
CA SER A 720 -28.55 12.02 11.12
C SER A 720 -28.53 10.83 12.08
N ASN A 721 -29.32 9.81 11.80
CA ASN A 721 -29.46 8.60 12.61
C ASN A 721 -28.43 7.50 12.28
N MET A 722 -27.44 7.77 11.42
CA MET A 722 -26.43 6.79 11.04
C MET A 722 -25.25 6.82 12.03
N PRO A 723 -25.00 5.75 12.81
CA PRO A 723 -24.02 5.78 13.91
C PRO A 723 -22.55 5.66 13.46
N LEU A 724 -22.30 5.09 12.27
CA LEU A 724 -20.96 4.80 11.77
C LEU A 724 -20.51 5.73 10.63
N LEU A 725 -21.35 6.69 10.23
CA LEU A 725 -21.10 7.56 9.09
C LEU A 725 -19.86 8.42 9.34
N SER A 726 -18.90 8.38 8.42
CA SER A 726 -17.59 9.05 8.50
C SER A 726 -17.31 10.00 7.33
N SER A 727 -17.88 9.70 6.16
CA SER A 727 -17.74 10.49 4.94
C SER A 727 -19.08 10.63 4.22
N LEU A 728 -19.43 11.87 3.88
CA LEU A 728 -20.70 12.21 3.25
C LEU A 728 -20.49 13.13 2.05
N LEU A 729 -21.12 12.79 0.92
CA LEU A 729 -21.25 13.70 -0.23
C LEU A 729 -22.73 13.96 -0.50
N LEU A 730 -23.10 15.23 -0.61
CA LEU A 730 -24.45 15.68 -0.93
C LEU A 730 -24.41 16.58 -2.16
N ALA A 731 -25.09 16.17 -3.23
CA ALA A 731 -25.20 16.94 -4.45
C ALA A 731 -26.66 17.24 -4.83
N GLY A 732 -26.96 18.53 -4.99
CA GLY A 732 -28.23 19.03 -5.49
C GLY A 732 -28.51 18.58 -6.92
N ARG A 733 -29.79 18.59 -7.30
CA ARG A 733 -30.26 18.26 -8.65
C ARG A 733 -29.76 19.23 -9.71
N ASP A 734 -29.70 20.50 -9.38
CA ASP A 734 -29.19 21.59 -10.19
C ASP A 734 -28.59 22.71 -9.30
N GLU A 735 -28.06 23.75 -9.92
CA GLU A 735 -27.41 24.88 -9.25
C GLU A 735 -28.38 25.80 -8.47
N ASN A 736 -29.68 25.71 -8.73
CA ASN A 736 -30.71 26.58 -8.17
C ASN A 736 -31.43 25.96 -6.97
N GLU A 737 -31.46 24.62 -6.89
CA GLU A 737 -32.00 23.86 -5.76
C GLU A 737 -31.21 24.13 -4.48
N ALA A 738 -31.84 24.80 -3.53
CA ALA A 738 -31.25 25.10 -2.23
C ALA A 738 -31.34 23.87 -1.31
N LEU A 739 -30.17 23.36 -0.90
CA LEU A 739 -30.06 22.29 0.10
C LEU A 739 -30.32 22.86 1.49
N CYS A 740 -31.35 22.35 2.17
CA CYS A 740 -31.73 22.77 3.52
C CYS A 740 -31.16 21.82 4.58
N PHE A 741 -30.22 22.30 5.39
CA PHE A 741 -29.46 21.48 6.34
C PHE A 741 -30.03 21.43 7.76
N GLU A 742 -31.20 22.03 8.02
CA GLU A 742 -31.80 22.11 9.37
C GLU A 742 -32.00 20.74 10.02
N SER A 743 -32.41 19.75 9.22
CA SER A 743 -32.61 18.37 9.66
C SER A 743 -31.33 17.53 9.72
N LEU A 744 -30.17 18.06 9.29
CA LEU A 744 -28.89 17.34 9.34
C LEU A 744 -28.21 17.57 10.68
N GLN A 745 -28.44 16.65 11.61
CA GLN A 745 -27.93 16.63 12.98
C GLN A 745 -27.15 15.33 13.22
N PRO A 746 -25.92 15.22 12.71
CA PRO A 746 -25.19 13.95 12.75
C PRO A 746 -25.02 13.45 14.17
N MET A 747 -25.51 12.23 14.47
CA MET A 747 -25.21 11.56 15.73
C MET A 747 -23.80 10.95 15.75
N SER A 748 -23.28 10.60 14.57
CA SER A 748 -21.94 10.01 14.43
C SER A 748 -20.87 11.05 14.65
N THR A 749 -20.09 10.88 15.71
CA THR A 749 -18.86 11.65 15.95
C THR A 749 -17.74 11.33 14.96
N HIS A 750 -17.91 10.28 14.14
CA HIS A 750 -16.92 9.89 13.14
C HIS A 750 -17.04 10.69 11.84
N LEU A 751 -18.14 11.44 11.63
CA LEU A 751 -18.35 12.22 10.40
C LEU A 751 -17.35 13.38 10.35
N HIS A 752 -16.25 13.16 9.62
CA HIS A 752 -15.16 14.11 9.50
C HIS A 752 -14.98 14.63 8.07
N LYS A 753 -15.62 14.00 7.07
CA LYS A 753 -15.51 14.36 5.65
C LYS A 753 -16.86 14.73 5.08
N LEU A 754 -16.97 15.98 4.61
CA LEU A 754 -18.18 16.52 4.02
C LEU A 754 -17.87 17.13 2.64
N ILE A 755 -18.61 16.70 1.63
CA ILE A 755 -18.55 17.23 0.27
C ILE A 755 -19.94 17.72 -0.10
N ILE A 756 -20.06 18.98 -0.51
CA ILE A 756 -21.34 19.56 -0.90
C ILE A 756 -21.22 20.16 -2.30
N ARG A 757 -22.16 19.80 -3.17
CA ARG A 757 -22.37 20.44 -4.46
C ARG A 757 -23.80 20.98 -4.56
N GLY A 758 -23.96 22.28 -4.73
CA GLY A 758 -25.28 22.90 -4.85
C GLY A 758 -25.47 24.10 -3.94
N LYS A 759 -26.50 24.88 -4.25
CA LYS A 759 -26.86 26.08 -3.51
C LYS A 759 -27.23 25.75 -2.07
N TRP A 760 -26.87 26.64 -1.15
CA TRP A 760 -27.22 26.49 0.26
C TRP A 760 -28.50 27.25 0.57
N ALA A 761 -29.32 26.70 1.47
CA ALA A 761 -30.41 27.46 2.07
C ALA A 761 -29.86 28.55 2.99
N LYS A 762 -30.62 29.64 3.17
CA LYS A 762 -30.24 30.72 4.08
C LYS A 762 -30.15 30.17 5.52
N GLY A 763 -29.12 30.59 6.27
CA GLY A 763 -28.90 30.12 7.64
C GLY A 763 -28.23 28.74 7.74
N THR A 764 -27.64 28.23 6.64
CA THR A 764 -26.95 26.93 6.66
C THR A 764 -25.81 26.89 7.68
N LEU A 765 -25.05 27.98 7.88
CA LEU A 765 -23.98 28.03 8.90
C LEU A 765 -24.51 27.95 10.34
N ASP A 766 -25.79 28.28 10.57
CA ASP A 766 -26.44 28.15 11.87
C ASP A 766 -26.95 26.73 12.14
N CYS A 767 -26.94 25.86 11.13
CA CYS A 767 -27.42 24.48 11.23
C CYS A 767 -26.46 23.60 12.06
N PRO A 768 -26.96 22.53 12.70
CA PRO A 768 -26.15 21.68 13.59
C PRO A 768 -24.88 21.09 12.94
N ILE A 769 -24.91 20.77 11.65
CA ILE A 769 -23.75 20.28 10.90
C ILE A 769 -22.53 21.23 10.94
N PHE A 770 -22.73 22.54 11.00
CA PHE A 770 -21.64 23.54 11.11
C PHE A 770 -21.50 24.10 12.52
N ARG A 771 -22.61 24.26 13.25
CA ARG A 771 -22.59 24.88 14.57
C ARG A 771 -22.10 23.95 15.68
N SER A 772 -22.68 22.76 15.79
CA SER A 772 -22.36 21.80 16.86
C SER A 772 -21.40 20.71 16.39
N HIS A 773 -21.44 20.35 15.09
CA HIS A 773 -20.62 19.28 14.54
C HIS A 773 -19.36 19.79 13.83
N GLY A 774 -19.21 21.10 13.64
CA GLY A 774 -18.09 21.72 12.91
C GLY A 774 -16.70 21.34 13.46
N GLU A 775 -16.57 21.13 14.78
CA GLU A 775 -15.32 20.68 15.42
C GLU A 775 -14.88 19.27 14.99
N ASN A 776 -15.80 18.43 14.52
CA ASN A 776 -15.48 17.08 14.05
C ASN A 776 -15.05 17.07 12.57
N LEU A 777 -15.35 18.12 11.81
CA LEU A 777 -15.04 18.21 10.39
C LEU A 777 -13.56 18.50 10.15
N LYS A 778 -12.93 17.62 9.37
CA LYS A 778 -11.52 17.74 8.95
C LYS A 778 -11.39 17.99 7.46
N TYR A 779 -12.35 17.50 6.67
CA TYR A 779 -12.38 17.68 5.23
C TYR A 779 -13.67 18.36 4.81
N LEU A 780 -13.55 19.50 4.13
CA LEU A 780 -14.67 20.20 3.49
C LEU A 780 -14.35 20.51 2.04
N ALA A 781 -15.18 20.03 1.12
CA ALA A 781 -15.14 20.45 -0.28
C ALA A 781 -16.49 20.99 -0.71
N LEU A 782 -16.50 22.27 -1.09
CA LEU A 782 -17.68 23.00 -1.54
C LEU A 782 -17.57 23.26 -3.04
N SER A 783 -18.63 22.94 -3.77
CA SER A 783 -18.73 23.22 -5.20
C SER A 783 -20.06 23.86 -5.52
N TRP A 784 -20.08 24.95 -6.29
CA TRP A 784 -21.34 25.61 -6.69
C TRP A 784 -22.23 25.99 -5.50
N CYS A 785 -21.61 26.28 -4.36
CA CYS A 785 -22.33 26.69 -3.15
C CYS A 785 -22.44 28.21 -3.15
N HIS A 786 -23.67 28.71 -3.05
CA HIS A 786 -23.96 30.13 -2.92
C HIS A 786 -24.26 30.39 -1.44
N LEU A 787 -23.24 30.81 -0.68
CA LEU A 787 -23.40 31.19 0.73
C LEU A 787 -24.31 32.42 0.81
N TRP A 788 -23.82 33.56 0.33
CA TRP A 788 -24.54 34.84 0.20
C TRP A 788 -23.90 35.66 -0.93
N GLU A 789 -24.66 36.60 -1.51
CA GLU A 789 -24.13 37.48 -2.57
C GLU A 789 -23.02 38.38 -1.99
N ASP A 790 -21.87 38.42 -2.67
CA ASP A 790 -20.74 39.30 -2.39
C ASP A 790 -20.05 39.18 -1.02
N GLU A 791 -20.24 38.08 -0.29
CA GLU A 791 -19.53 37.81 0.97
C GLU A 791 -18.28 36.93 0.79
N ASP A 792 -17.32 37.03 1.72
CA ASP A 792 -16.09 36.25 1.72
C ASP A 792 -16.31 34.87 2.34
N PRO A 793 -16.30 33.77 1.57
CA PRO A 793 -16.52 32.43 2.10
C PRO A 793 -15.47 32.01 3.13
N LEU A 794 -14.24 32.52 3.05
CA LEU A 794 -13.17 32.12 3.98
C LEU A 794 -13.42 32.71 5.38
N GLY A 795 -13.70 34.01 5.45
CA GLY A 795 -14.04 34.69 6.71
C GLY A 795 -15.29 34.12 7.39
N MET A 796 -16.24 33.60 6.61
CA MET A 796 -17.47 33.03 7.15
C MET A 796 -17.33 31.59 7.61
N LEU A 797 -16.50 30.79 6.94
CA LEU A 797 -16.29 29.39 7.29
C LEU A 797 -15.33 29.22 8.48
N ALA A 798 -14.33 30.10 8.60
CA ALA A 798 -13.28 29.96 9.62
C ALA A 798 -13.81 29.82 11.07
N PRO A 799 -14.80 30.59 11.54
CA PRO A 799 -15.30 30.47 12.92
C PRO A 799 -15.99 29.15 13.24
N HIS A 800 -16.51 28.45 12.21
CA HIS A 800 -17.31 27.24 12.40
C HIS A 800 -16.50 25.94 12.26
N LEU A 801 -15.27 26.01 11.76
CA LEU A 801 -14.48 24.84 11.33
C LEU A 801 -13.06 24.85 11.90
N PRO A 802 -12.88 24.82 13.24
CA PRO A 802 -11.58 25.03 13.87
C PRO A 802 -10.58 23.90 13.59
N ASN A 803 -11.06 22.66 13.40
CA ASN A 803 -10.22 21.46 13.22
C ASN A 803 -10.04 21.04 11.75
N LEU A 804 -10.39 21.92 10.82
CA LEU A 804 -10.34 21.63 9.40
C LEU A 804 -8.88 21.47 8.92
N THR A 805 -8.59 20.37 8.24
CA THR A 805 -7.27 20.07 7.66
C THR A 805 -7.23 20.23 6.14
N TYR A 806 -8.40 20.15 5.48
CA TYR A 806 -8.54 20.39 4.05
C TYR A 806 -9.80 21.20 3.73
N LEU A 807 -9.60 22.24 2.91
CA LEU A 807 -10.66 23.07 2.38
C LEU A 807 -10.51 23.19 0.87
N ARG A 808 -11.56 22.84 0.13
CA ARG A 808 -11.67 23.13 -1.31
C ARG A 808 -12.91 23.95 -1.58
N LEU A 809 -12.71 25.09 -2.23
CA LEU A 809 -13.76 25.96 -2.75
C LEU A 809 -13.69 25.94 -4.28
N ASN A 810 -14.78 25.55 -4.94
CA ASN A 810 -14.82 25.38 -6.39
C ASN A 810 -16.08 25.99 -7.00
N ASN A 811 -15.96 26.80 -8.06
CA ASN A 811 -17.12 27.46 -8.69
C ASN A 811 -18.05 28.15 -7.67
N MET A 812 -17.46 28.86 -6.71
CA MET A 812 -18.19 29.59 -5.68
C MET A 812 -18.50 31.01 -6.17
N ARG A 813 -19.70 31.52 -5.90
CA ARG A 813 -19.92 32.98 -5.91
C ARG A 813 -19.39 33.53 -4.59
N SER A 814 -18.55 34.55 -4.67
CA SER A 814 -17.90 35.19 -3.52
C SER A 814 -17.72 36.67 -3.78
N ALA A 815 -17.34 37.39 -2.73
CA ALA A 815 -16.69 38.69 -2.82
C ALA A 815 -15.52 38.68 -3.83
N ASN A 816 -15.19 39.86 -4.36
CA ASN A 816 -14.00 40.06 -5.21
C ASN A 816 -12.70 39.92 -4.39
N ILE A 817 -12.76 40.26 -3.10
CA ILE A 817 -11.63 40.22 -2.18
C ILE A 817 -11.86 39.08 -1.19
N LEU A 818 -10.89 38.17 -1.10
CA LEU A 818 -10.85 37.12 -0.08
C LEU A 818 -9.84 37.48 1.01
N VAL A 819 -10.23 37.37 2.28
CA VAL A 819 -9.40 37.75 3.42
C VAL A 819 -9.25 36.57 4.39
N LEU A 820 -8.03 36.07 4.52
CA LEU A 820 -7.65 35.15 5.57
C LEU A 820 -7.15 35.96 6.76
N SER A 821 -8.02 36.15 7.76
CA SER A 821 -7.70 36.89 8.98
C SER A 821 -6.72 36.12 9.88
N ALA A 822 -6.08 36.82 10.82
CA ALA A 822 -5.29 36.17 11.88
C ALA A 822 -6.11 35.05 12.55
N ASP A 823 -5.47 33.93 12.88
CA ASP A 823 -6.07 32.74 13.48
C ASP A 823 -7.06 31.96 12.58
N SER A 824 -7.23 32.34 11.31
CA SER A 824 -8.09 31.59 10.38
C SER A 824 -7.52 30.20 10.09
N PHE A 825 -8.36 29.18 10.29
CA PHE A 825 -8.09 27.76 10.04
C PHE A 825 -6.73 27.27 10.60
N PRO A 826 -6.61 27.15 11.95
CA PRO A 826 -5.33 26.90 12.62
C PRO A 826 -4.70 25.54 12.28
N HIS A 827 -5.49 24.57 11.83
CA HIS A 827 -5.03 23.21 11.51
C HIS A 827 -5.04 22.88 10.02
N LEU A 828 -5.30 23.87 9.16
CA LEU A 828 -5.45 23.65 7.72
C LEU A 828 -4.11 23.31 7.08
N LYS A 829 -4.04 22.14 6.43
CA LYS A 829 -2.87 21.68 5.69
C LYS A 829 -2.97 21.92 4.20
N SER A 830 -4.18 21.94 3.65
CA SER A 830 -4.39 22.15 2.22
C SER A 830 -5.58 23.06 1.95
N LEU A 831 -5.34 24.12 1.19
CA LEU A 831 -6.35 25.07 0.72
C LEU A 831 -6.37 25.06 -0.81
N THR A 832 -7.52 24.77 -1.39
CA THR A 832 -7.75 24.82 -2.84
C THR A 832 -8.85 25.83 -3.18
N LEU A 833 -8.49 26.86 -3.94
CA LEU A 833 -9.42 27.83 -4.53
C LEU A 833 -9.46 27.60 -6.04
N LYS A 834 -10.61 27.17 -6.58
CA LYS A 834 -10.74 26.76 -7.97
C LYS A 834 -11.93 27.43 -8.67
N HIS A 835 -11.74 27.92 -9.89
CA HIS A 835 -12.81 28.49 -10.71
C HIS A 835 -13.66 29.57 -9.98
N MET A 836 -13.01 30.44 -9.21
CA MET A 836 -13.68 31.55 -8.50
C MET A 836 -13.53 32.83 -9.32
N HIS A 837 -14.34 32.97 -10.38
CA HIS A 837 -14.17 33.96 -11.44
C HIS A 837 -14.31 35.44 -11.02
N ASN A 838 -14.92 35.70 -9.87
CA ASN A 838 -15.09 37.07 -9.36
C ASN A 838 -13.87 37.58 -8.57
N VAL A 839 -13.05 36.67 -8.05
CA VAL A 839 -11.94 37.01 -7.15
C VAL A 839 -10.82 37.68 -7.93
N ASP A 840 -10.51 38.92 -7.55
CA ASP A 840 -9.39 39.71 -8.08
C ASP A 840 -8.30 39.98 -7.04
N GLU A 841 -8.58 39.79 -5.74
CA GLU A 841 -7.62 39.99 -4.66
C GLU A 841 -7.71 38.90 -3.58
N LEU A 842 -6.55 38.45 -3.08
CA LEU A 842 -6.43 37.49 -1.98
C LEU A 842 -5.43 38.03 -0.96
N ASN A 843 -5.90 38.29 0.26
CA ASN A 843 -5.13 38.86 1.34
C ASN A 843 -4.96 37.84 2.47
N ILE A 844 -3.70 37.53 2.80
CA ILE A 844 -3.31 36.61 3.86
C ILE A 844 -2.71 37.45 4.99
N ILE A 845 -3.47 37.63 6.06
CA ILE A 845 -3.03 38.40 7.23
C ILE A 845 -2.05 37.55 8.04
N ASP A 846 -1.04 38.21 8.63
CA ASP A 846 -0.05 37.53 9.48
C ASP A 846 -0.73 36.73 10.60
N GLY A 847 -0.24 35.52 10.84
CA GLY A 847 -0.86 34.54 11.75
C GLY A 847 -2.00 33.69 11.15
N ALA A 848 -2.43 33.92 9.91
CA ALA A 848 -3.35 33.01 9.22
C ALA A 848 -2.65 31.72 8.77
N LEU A 849 -3.38 30.61 8.69
CA LEU A 849 -2.91 29.35 8.09
C LEU A 849 -1.57 28.80 8.63
N PRO A 850 -1.35 28.71 9.96
CA PRO A 850 -0.02 28.39 10.52
C PRO A 850 0.51 26.99 10.13
N CYS A 851 -0.39 26.04 9.83
CA CYS A 851 -0.05 24.66 9.47
C CYS A 851 -0.14 24.34 7.96
N ILE A 852 -0.27 25.34 7.09
CA ILE A 852 -0.50 25.10 5.66
C ILE A 852 0.70 24.45 4.98
N GLU A 853 0.45 23.32 4.32
CA GLU A 853 1.46 22.58 3.56
C GLU A 853 1.25 22.73 2.04
N GLY A 854 0.01 22.95 1.58
CA GLY A 854 -0.34 23.11 0.17
C GLY A 854 -1.34 24.22 -0.09
N LEU A 855 -1.00 25.16 -0.98
CA LEU A 855 -1.89 26.23 -1.44
C LEU A 855 -2.08 26.12 -2.95
N TYR A 856 -3.32 25.93 -3.39
CA TYR A 856 -3.67 25.71 -4.79
C TYR A 856 -4.70 26.76 -5.24
N VAL A 857 -4.26 27.74 -6.02
CA VAL A 857 -5.10 28.77 -6.61
C VAL A 857 -5.16 28.53 -8.11
N VAL A 858 -6.31 28.07 -8.59
CA VAL A 858 -6.45 27.53 -9.95
C VAL A 858 -7.64 28.16 -10.67
N SER A 859 -7.41 28.73 -11.84
CA SER A 859 -8.45 29.32 -12.70
C SER A 859 -9.20 30.50 -12.06
N LEU A 860 -8.49 31.35 -11.31
CA LEU A 860 -8.97 32.66 -10.84
C LEU A 860 -8.56 33.74 -11.86
N SER A 861 -9.36 33.88 -12.92
CA SER A 861 -8.99 34.64 -14.12
C SER A 861 -8.83 36.15 -13.92
N LYS A 862 -9.37 36.72 -12.83
CA LYS A 862 -9.24 38.15 -12.50
C LYS A 862 -8.12 38.46 -11.51
N LEU A 863 -7.55 37.46 -10.85
CA LEU A 863 -6.46 37.63 -9.91
C LEU A 863 -5.19 38.02 -10.67
N ASP A 864 -4.84 39.31 -10.64
CA ASP A 864 -3.73 39.90 -11.38
C ASP A 864 -2.52 40.26 -10.51
N LYS A 865 -2.73 40.43 -9.20
CA LYS A 865 -1.69 40.70 -8.21
C LYS A 865 -1.30 39.45 -7.42
N VAL A 866 -0.03 39.39 -7.01
CA VAL A 866 0.45 38.38 -6.05
C VAL A 866 -0.32 38.52 -4.73
N PRO A 867 -0.88 37.42 -4.16
CA PRO A 867 -1.59 37.49 -2.89
C PRO A 867 -0.74 38.10 -1.78
N GLN A 868 -1.28 39.08 -1.06
CA GLN A 868 -0.54 39.76 0.01
C GLN A 868 -0.29 38.78 1.18
N GLY A 869 0.93 38.76 1.71
CA GLY A 869 1.31 37.92 2.85
C GLY A 869 1.56 36.44 2.52
N ILE A 870 1.58 36.07 1.24
CA ILE A 870 1.86 34.70 0.80
C ILE A 870 3.28 34.24 1.19
N GLU A 871 4.23 35.17 1.28
CA GLU A 871 5.60 34.92 1.74
C GLU A 871 5.69 34.60 3.25
N CYS A 872 4.68 34.96 4.04
CA CYS A 872 4.63 34.68 5.48
C CYS A 872 4.30 33.22 5.79
N LEU A 873 3.90 32.42 4.78
CA LEU A 873 3.56 31.01 4.93
C LEU A 873 4.82 30.12 5.04
N SER A 874 5.40 30.04 6.24
CA SER A 874 6.65 29.29 6.49
C SER A 874 6.51 27.77 6.36
N SER A 875 5.32 27.23 6.60
CA SER A 875 5.04 25.78 6.58
C SER A 875 4.79 25.22 5.16
N LEU A 876 4.71 26.11 4.15
CA LEU A 876 4.25 25.79 2.81
C LEU A 876 5.26 24.92 2.05
N LYS A 877 4.80 23.78 1.52
CA LYS A 877 5.61 22.84 0.73
C LYS A 877 5.26 22.87 -0.75
N LYS A 878 3.98 23.09 -1.08
CA LYS A 878 3.46 23.11 -2.45
C LYS A 878 2.64 24.37 -2.72
N LEU A 879 2.96 25.08 -3.79
CA LEU A 879 2.25 26.27 -4.24
C LEU A 879 1.94 26.20 -5.72
N TRP A 880 0.67 26.09 -6.09
CA TRP A 880 0.23 26.12 -7.48
C TRP A 880 -0.67 27.33 -7.74
N LEU A 881 -0.25 28.19 -8.68
CA LEU A 881 -0.91 29.42 -9.09
C LEU A 881 -1.17 29.32 -10.59
N LEU A 882 -2.22 28.60 -11.00
CA LEU A 882 -2.39 28.16 -12.39
C LEU A 882 -3.63 28.78 -13.03
N GLY A 883 -3.52 29.21 -14.30
CA GLY A 883 -4.65 29.76 -15.05
C GLY A 883 -5.21 31.06 -14.45
N LEU A 884 -4.32 31.91 -13.93
CA LEU A 884 -4.64 33.23 -13.37
C LEU A 884 -4.69 34.30 -14.48
N HIS A 885 -4.84 35.58 -14.12
CA HIS A 885 -4.85 36.67 -15.09
C HIS A 885 -3.55 36.70 -15.92
N GLY A 886 -3.64 37.12 -17.19
CA GLY A 886 -2.51 37.10 -18.12
C GLY A 886 -1.30 37.95 -17.69
N GLY A 887 -1.53 38.96 -16.84
CA GLY A 887 -0.49 39.80 -16.24
C GLY A 887 0.13 39.24 -14.94
N PHE A 888 -0.40 38.16 -14.37
CA PHE A 888 0.01 37.67 -13.05
C PHE A 888 1.48 37.23 -13.02
N LYS A 889 1.95 36.54 -14.06
CA LYS A 889 3.35 36.08 -14.12
C LYS A 889 4.34 37.24 -14.09
N ALA A 890 4.04 38.31 -14.82
CA ALA A 890 4.86 39.52 -14.81
C ALA A 890 4.89 40.17 -13.42
N GLN A 891 3.76 40.18 -12.70
CA GLN A 891 3.71 40.64 -11.30
C GLN A 891 4.51 39.73 -10.36
N TRP A 892 4.41 38.42 -10.52
CA TRP A 892 5.20 37.44 -9.75
C TRP A 892 6.71 37.69 -9.88
N ASP A 893 7.17 37.85 -11.12
CA ASP A 893 8.59 38.09 -11.42
C ASP A 893 9.04 39.48 -10.93
N LEU A 894 8.23 40.52 -11.13
CA LEU A 894 8.52 41.89 -10.69
C LEU A 894 8.63 42.02 -9.16
N ASN A 895 7.88 41.22 -8.41
CA ASN A 895 7.93 41.17 -6.95
C ASN A 895 9.09 40.28 -6.41
N GLY A 896 9.89 39.68 -7.29
CA GLY A 896 11.01 38.82 -6.91
C GLY A 896 10.57 37.54 -6.17
N MET A 897 9.34 37.07 -6.41
CA MET A 897 8.73 36.00 -5.61
C MET A 897 9.48 34.68 -5.70
N GLN A 898 10.17 34.42 -6.81
CA GLN A 898 11.02 33.23 -6.97
C GLN A 898 12.10 33.13 -5.87
N GLN A 899 12.64 34.26 -5.42
CA GLN A 899 13.65 34.31 -4.35
C GLN A 899 13.02 34.29 -2.96
N LYS A 900 11.83 34.89 -2.81
CA LYS A 900 11.09 34.91 -1.53
C LYS A 900 10.48 33.55 -1.16
N MET A 901 10.25 32.68 -2.14
CA MET A 901 9.60 31.38 -1.96
C MET A 901 10.56 30.19 -2.08
N VAL A 902 11.87 30.39 -1.89
CA VAL A 902 12.89 29.33 -2.01
C VAL A 902 12.72 28.21 -0.97
N HIS A 903 12.06 28.50 0.15
CA HIS A 903 11.73 27.49 1.16
C HIS A 903 10.63 26.52 0.70
N VAL A 904 9.86 26.87 -0.33
CA VAL A 904 8.77 26.04 -0.86
C VAL A 904 9.31 25.04 -1.87
N GLN A 905 9.10 23.75 -1.60
CA GLN A 905 9.69 22.65 -2.37
C GLN A 905 9.18 22.59 -3.82
N GLU A 906 7.89 22.87 -4.04
CA GLU A 906 7.26 22.80 -5.35
C GLU A 906 6.43 24.06 -5.62
N VAL A 907 6.91 24.91 -6.54
CA VAL A 907 6.21 26.13 -6.97
C VAL A 907 5.88 26.04 -8.45
N ARG A 908 4.60 26.20 -8.80
CA ARG A 908 4.11 26.27 -10.19
C ARG A 908 3.31 27.56 -10.37
N VAL A 909 3.79 28.46 -11.24
CA VAL A 909 3.16 29.75 -11.56
C VAL A 909 3.09 29.95 -13.05
#